data_AF-A0A966AP42-F1
#
_entry.id   AF-A0A966AP42-F1
#
_cell.length_a   1.000
_cell.length_b   1.000
_cell.length_c   1.000
_cell.angle_alpha   90.00
_cell.angle_beta   90.00
_cell.angle_gamma   90.00
#
_symmetry.space_group_name_H-M   'P 1'
#
loop_
_entity.id
_entity.type
_entity.pdbx_description
1 polymer ?
#
loop_
_entity_poly.entity_id
_entity_poly.type
_entity_poly.pdbx_seq_one_letter_code
_entity_poly.pdbx_strand_id
1 'polypeptide(L)'
;EKSYTIAISQPGDSGTAEFDWTASDGSSGFGVSGLDVPLADGLRLKFLDGSTSPSFLLADTWTLFVRTDLRLPDFADPFEKPMAQRLAEVRRLPDRSFDTTFAKVVCSVCHDQHSQELQPFDSAAPPFSGGGTGEGRHYQRADNDLNQMCRVCHSARDVQDSDLGSHPVGVPIPGGDFQSPSLLPLDIHDDVQCMTCHAPHYATSGGDDDGYLLRQSIGTLCLDCHTLAAGDASHLSPTGGALWPGGQYGSSFPAHSEDKRGFCINCHWPHGWPDDANVSEDYARLWVERYDAADDGSDPDDAEDLCFTCHDGEPAGSDIRGEFAKGSNGADIFHHPVADSEQSAGRSVECVDCHNPHHARGDAKLAGVTGVDLAGAPVGPGTGNPRDIVQHELCFKCHGDSFNAARPGTSNKRLDFQPDNSAFHPVAGPGQNRSANLANQLLGGLGVGSTIACSDCHNNEQTADTPGPASNSAQSPQGPHGSLNAGIRRSAYWTDLLGPATWSRNNFALCFLCHDPAVLVEARRFDDGASTNFYDDVDGKDNLHWVHLEDRADKSRATCKNCHFNIHSNESADNTEYNIDGTVFNTPPPGFKTHLVSFSPDIGPLGGRARPQWSINTGTRVRSCWLSCHGSDMDGLQYRPDNGGDDSTTIP
;
A
#
# COMPACT_ATOMS: atom_id res chain seq x y z
N GLU A 1 24.18 5.70 9.35
CA GLU A 1 24.38 5.33 10.77
C GLU A 1 25.08 3.98 10.83
N LYS A 2 25.66 3.58 11.96
CA LYS A 2 26.08 2.19 12.20
C LYS A 2 25.62 1.78 13.59
N SER A 3 24.94 0.63 13.71
CA SER A 3 24.52 0.08 15.01
C SER A 3 25.46 -1.04 15.46
N TYR A 4 25.56 -1.24 16.77
CA TYR A 4 26.22 -2.38 17.41
C TYR A 4 25.29 -2.93 18.49
N THR A 5 24.81 -4.16 18.32
CA THR A 5 24.15 -4.91 19.39
C THR A 5 25.24 -5.58 20.22
N ILE A 6 25.24 -5.32 21.53
CA ILE A 6 26.18 -5.89 22.51
C ILE A 6 25.37 -6.66 23.55
N ALA A 7 25.67 -7.93 23.77
CA ALA A 7 24.97 -8.81 24.70
C ALA A 7 25.94 -9.51 25.65
N ILE A 8 25.54 -9.73 26.91
CA ILE A 8 26.32 -10.53 27.85
C ILE A 8 26.19 -12.02 27.54
N SER A 9 27.31 -12.66 27.21
CA SER A 9 27.41 -14.11 26.97
C SER A 9 27.87 -14.89 28.22
N GLN A 10 28.58 -14.25 29.17
CA GLN A 10 28.77 -14.78 30.54
C GLN A 10 28.64 -13.68 31.61
N PRO A 11 27.83 -13.90 32.69
CA PRO A 11 27.70 -12.95 33.80
C PRO A 11 29.02 -12.67 34.52
N GLY A 12 29.19 -11.45 35.02
CA GLY A 12 30.34 -11.07 35.82
C GLY A 12 30.36 -9.58 36.18
N ASP A 13 31.46 -9.16 36.79
CA ASP A 13 31.83 -7.75 36.91
C ASP A 13 32.73 -7.34 35.73
N SER A 14 32.97 -6.05 35.54
CA SER A 14 33.80 -5.51 34.47
C SER A 14 35.19 -6.16 34.43
N GLY A 15 35.64 -6.55 33.24
CA GLY A 15 36.87 -7.34 33.07
C GLY A 15 36.76 -8.83 33.42
N THR A 16 35.60 -9.32 33.87
CA THR A 16 35.33 -10.76 34.10
C THR A 16 34.10 -11.28 33.37
N ALA A 17 33.08 -10.44 33.13
CA ALA A 17 31.99 -10.75 32.21
C ALA A 17 32.52 -10.94 30.77
N GLU A 18 31.88 -11.84 30.03
CA GLU A 18 32.09 -12.00 28.58
C GLU A 18 30.93 -11.36 27.83
N PHE A 19 31.28 -10.65 26.76
CA PHE A 19 30.39 -9.92 25.89
C PHE A 19 30.50 -10.48 24.48
N ASP A 20 29.37 -10.62 23.81
CA ASP A 20 29.29 -10.82 22.36
C ASP A 20 28.76 -9.53 21.74
N TRP A 21 29.22 -9.17 20.54
CA TRP A 21 28.70 -8.03 19.80
C TRP A 21 28.64 -8.28 18.30
N THR A 22 27.64 -7.68 17.65
CA THR A 22 27.43 -7.69 16.20
C THR A 22 27.06 -6.29 15.74
N ALA A 23 27.67 -5.81 14.67
CA ALA A 23 27.35 -4.53 14.05
C ALA A 23 26.44 -4.68 12.82
N SER A 24 25.83 -3.59 12.36
CA SER A 24 24.92 -3.61 11.20
C SER A 24 25.59 -4.07 9.89
N ASP A 25 26.92 -3.98 9.76
CA ASP A 25 27.68 -4.52 8.61
C ASP A 25 28.10 -6.00 8.78
N GLY A 26 27.55 -6.70 9.76
CA GLY A 26 27.86 -8.10 10.08
C GLY A 26 29.21 -8.33 10.77
N SER A 27 30.01 -7.28 11.00
CA SER A 27 31.22 -7.42 11.82
C SER A 27 30.87 -7.77 13.27
N SER A 28 31.63 -8.65 13.90
CA SER A 28 31.29 -9.21 15.22
C SER A 28 32.51 -9.62 16.06
N GLY A 29 32.29 -9.73 17.36
CA GLY A 29 33.24 -10.28 18.34
C GLY A 29 32.51 -11.12 19.38
N PHE A 30 33.09 -12.27 19.77
CA PHE A 30 32.47 -13.24 20.67
C PHE A 30 33.40 -13.54 21.84
N GLY A 31 32.83 -13.70 23.05
CA GLY A 31 33.58 -14.01 24.27
C GLY A 31 34.60 -12.92 24.64
N VAL A 32 34.43 -11.68 24.18
CA VAL A 32 35.38 -10.60 24.48
C VAL A 32 35.18 -10.15 25.92
N SER A 33 36.28 -9.90 26.63
CA SER A 33 36.25 -9.48 28.04
C SER A 33 37.35 -8.45 28.32
N GLY A 34 37.07 -7.54 29.26
CA GLY A 34 38.00 -6.47 29.63
C GLY A 34 37.30 -5.29 30.28
N LEU A 35 38.10 -4.34 30.77
CA LEU A 35 37.62 -3.03 31.24
C LEU A 35 37.41 -2.02 30.09
N ASP A 36 37.88 -2.37 28.89
CA ASP A 36 38.02 -1.47 27.74
C ASP A 36 38.00 -2.31 26.45
N VAL A 37 36.80 -2.78 26.11
CA VAL A 37 36.52 -3.79 25.08
C VAL A 37 36.49 -3.13 23.70
N PRO A 38 37.36 -3.52 22.76
CA PRO A 38 37.32 -2.99 21.40
C PRO A 38 36.14 -3.56 20.60
N LEU A 39 35.49 -2.69 19.82
CA LEU A 39 34.57 -3.07 18.74
C LEU A 39 35.28 -2.88 17.38
N ALA A 40 34.52 -2.97 16.28
CA ALA A 40 35.00 -2.53 14.97
C ALA A 40 35.31 -1.01 14.94
N ASP A 41 35.94 -0.56 13.86
CA ASP A 41 36.14 0.87 13.51
C ASP A 41 36.91 1.71 14.56
N GLY A 42 37.66 1.04 15.43
CA GLY A 42 38.47 1.68 16.47
C GLY A 42 37.66 2.13 17.71
N LEU A 43 36.36 1.85 17.73
CA LEU A 43 35.51 2.07 18.90
C LEU A 43 35.93 1.19 20.07
N ARG A 44 35.72 1.68 21.30
CA ARG A 44 36.00 0.93 22.53
C ARG A 44 34.93 1.21 23.58
N LEU A 45 34.37 0.15 24.15
CA LEU A 45 33.41 0.21 25.24
C LEU A 45 34.11 0.09 26.58
N LYS A 46 33.86 1.06 27.47
CA LYS A 46 34.34 1.04 28.84
C LYS A 46 33.20 0.69 29.79
N PHE A 47 33.24 -0.52 30.32
CA PHE A 47 32.29 -0.99 31.33
C PHE A 47 32.70 -0.49 32.73
N LEU A 48 31.71 -0.18 33.56
CA LEU A 48 31.87 0.23 34.95
C LEU A 48 30.92 -0.60 35.82
N ASP A 49 31.42 -1.08 36.96
CA ASP A 49 30.64 -1.91 37.87
C ASP A 49 29.47 -1.14 38.51
N GLY A 50 28.36 -1.85 38.71
CA GLY A 50 27.19 -1.34 39.41
C GLY A 50 27.36 -1.37 40.93
N SER A 51 26.27 -1.11 41.65
CA SER A 51 26.25 -1.22 43.12
C SER A 51 26.16 -2.67 43.65
N THR A 52 26.03 -3.64 42.74
CA THR A 52 25.77 -5.06 43.01
C THR A 52 26.61 -5.94 42.09
N SER A 53 27.12 -7.06 42.60
CA SER A 53 27.90 -8.05 41.84
C SER A 53 27.10 -9.36 41.67
N PRO A 54 27.11 -10.00 40.50
CA PRO A 54 27.72 -9.52 39.25
C PRO A 54 27.00 -8.29 38.70
N SER A 55 27.78 -7.33 38.19
CA SER A 55 27.29 -6.07 37.62
C SER A 55 26.61 -6.25 36.26
N PHE A 56 26.93 -7.33 35.55
CA PHE A 56 26.41 -7.68 34.24
C PHE A 56 25.83 -9.10 34.28
N LEU A 57 24.58 -9.26 33.87
CA LEU A 57 23.80 -10.50 33.90
C LEU A 57 23.63 -11.07 32.50
N LEU A 58 23.44 -12.39 32.41
CA LEU A 58 23.19 -13.07 31.14
C LEU A 58 21.93 -12.50 30.48
N ALA A 59 22.03 -12.20 29.19
CA ALA A 59 21.00 -11.52 28.37
C ALA A 59 20.80 -10.01 28.63
N ASP A 60 21.57 -9.36 29.52
CA ASP A 60 21.69 -7.90 29.46
C ASP A 60 22.23 -7.52 28.06
N THR A 61 21.55 -6.61 27.38
CA THR A 61 21.80 -6.28 25.97
C THR A 61 21.65 -4.77 25.75
N TRP A 62 22.52 -4.19 24.93
CA TRP A 62 22.51 -2.77 24.55
C TRP A 62 22.65 -2.63 23.04
N THR A 63 21.98 -1.63 22.46
CA THR A 63 22.22 -1.20 21.08
C THR A 63 22.92 0.16 21.10
N LEU A 64 24.17 0.21 20.61
CA LEU A 64 24.92 1.44 20.42
C LEU A 64 24.73 1.92 18.98
N PHE A 65 24.16 3.12 18.81
CA PHE A 65 24.11 3.81 17.53
C PHE A 65 25.30 4.76 17.41
N VAL A 66 26.03 4.68 16.29
CA VAL A 66 27.23 5.47 16.02
C VAL A 66 27.05 6.25 14.71
N ARG A 67 27.25 7.57 14.80
CA ARG A 67 27.31 8.46 13.64
C ARG A 67 28.75 8.94 13.43
N THR A 68 29.27 8.68 12.23
CA THR A 68 30.63 9.03 11.80
C THR A 68 30.73 10.46 11.25
N ASP A 69 29.59 11.10 10.98
CA ASP A 69 29.44 12.47 10.51
C ASP A 69 29.50 13.55 11.62
N LEU A 70 29.61 13.12 12.88
CA LEU A 70 29.84 14.03 14.01
C LEU A 70 31.28 14.55 13.98
N ARG A 71 31.44 15.87 14.18
CA ARG A 71 32.77 16.52 14.24
C ARG A 71 33.03 17.20 15.57
N LEU A 72 34.30 17.44 15.86
CA LEU A 72 34.70 18.34 16.93
C LEU A 72 34.61 19.81 16.47
N PRO A 73 34.40 20.76 17.40
CA PRO A 73 34.54 22.19 17.13
C PRO A 73 35.91 22.56 16.55
N ASP A 74 35.94 23.42 15.52
CA ASP A 74 37.18 23.92 14.94
C ASP A 74 37.88 24.92 15.89
N PHE A 75 39.19 24.76 16.04
CA PHE A 75 40.05 25.66 16.82
C PHE A 75 40.45 26.92 16.05
N ALA A 76 40.25 26.95 14.73
CA ALA A 76 40.52 28.10 13.86
C ALA A 76 39.30 29.03 13.72
N ASP A 77 38.08 28.48 13.62
CA ASP A 77 36.85 29.26 13.52
C ASP A 77 36.60 30.15 14.77
N PRO A 78 36.31 31.45 14.63
CA PRO A 78 36.11 32.36 15.77
C PRO A 78 34.90 32.03 16.67
N PHE A 79 33.83 31.45 16.13
CA PHE A 79 32.61 31.09 16.84
C PHE A 79 32.75 29.72 17.54
N GLU A 80 33.39 28.75 16.90
CA GLU A 80 33.57 27.40 17.44
C GLU A 80 34.72 27.29 18.44
N LYS A 81 35.78 28.08 18.27
CA LYS A 81 36.98 28.04 19.12
C LYS A 81 36.71 28.19 20.62
N PRO A 82 35.78 29.04 21.11
CA PRO A 82 35.38 29.06 22.52
C PRO A 82 34.81 27.73 23.05
N MET A 83 34.20 26.90 22.19
CA MET A 83 33.80 25.52 22.51
C MET A 83 35.00 24.58 22.44
N ALA A 84 35.78 24.64 21.34
CA ALA A 84 36.97 23.82 21.11
C ALA A 84 37.98 23.89 22.27
N GLN A 85 38.26 25.10 22.76
CA GLN A 85 39.17 25.38 23.88
C GLN A 85 38.71 24.82 25.23
N ARG A 86 37.47 24.35 25.34
CA ARG A 86 36.85 23.89 26.59
C ARG A 86 36.39 22.43 26.55
N LEU A 87 36.71 21.71 25.47
CA LEU A 87 36.76 20.25 25.45
C LEU A 87 37.73 19.76 26.54
N ALA A 88 37.32 18.79 27.32
CA ALA A 88 38.20 18.14 28.28
C ALA A 88 39.17 17.17 27.58
N GLU A 89 40.28 16.83 28.24
CA GLU A 89 41.29 15.87 27.76
C GLU A 89 41.98 16.21 26.42
N VAL A 90 41.79 17.42 25.89
CA VAL A 90 42.58 17.96 24.77
C VAL A 90 43.97 18.39 25.23
N ARG A 91 45.02 17.90 24.57
CA ARG A 91 46.42 18.22 24.88
C ARG A 91 47.03 19.11 23.80
N ARG A 92 47.59 20.25 24.19
CA ARG A 92 48.34 21.10 23.25
C ARG A 92 49.73 20.54 22.98
N LEU A 93 50.06 20.29 21.72
CA LEU A 93 51.35 19.74 21.30
C LEU A 93 52.43 20.85 21.15
N PRO A 94 53.73 20.48 21.14
CA PRO A 94 54.83 21.45 21.07
C PRO A 94 54.86 22.31 19.79
N ASP A 95 54.37 21.76 18.69
CA ASP A 95 54.22 22.41 17.39
C ASP A 95 53.04 23.39 17.32
N ARG A 96 52.29 23.53 18.42
CA ARG A 96 51.06 24.34 18.60
C ARG A 96 49.78 23.73 18.06
N SER A 97 49.80 22.51 17.53
CA SER A 97 48.58 21.75 17.23
C SER A 97 47.91 21.24 18.52
N PHE A 98 46.71 20.67 18.38
CA PHE A 98 45.96 20.06 19.48
C PHE A 98 45.81 18.56 19.21
N ASP A 99 46.20 17.75 20.19
CA ASP A 99 45.90 16.33 20.29
C ASP A 99 44.51 16.20 20.92
N THR A 100 43.57 15.72 20.11
CA THR A 100 42.16 15.56 20.42
C THR A 100 41.74 14.09 20.53
N THR A 101 42.68 13.14 20.56
CA THR A 101 42.39 11.69 20.53
C THR A 101 41.48 11.22 21.68
N PHE A 102 41.49 11.94 22.81
CA PHE A 102 40.63 11.68 23.98
C PHE A 102 39.70 12.85 24.31
N ALA A 103 39.42 13.74 23.36
CA ALA A 103 38.61 14.94 23.59
C ALA A 103 37.20 14.58 24.09
N LYS A 104 36.76 15.22 25.18
CA LYS A 104 35.44 14.99 25.79
C LYS A 104 34.61 16.26 25.83
N VAL A 105 33.34 16.11 25.46
CA VAL A 105 32.31 17.12 25.73
C VAL A 105 32.02 17.14 27.24
N VAL A 106 32.00 18.34 27.81
CA VAL A 106 31.73 18.59 29.24
C VAL A 106 30.81 19.79 29.37
N CYS A 107 30.27 20.04 30.58
CA CYS A 107 29.36 21.18 30.83
C CYS A 107 29.93 22.50 30.31
N SER A 108 31.23 22.76 30.47
CA SER A 108 31.91 23.97 29.98
C SER A 108 32.14 24.03 28.47
N VAL A 109 31.81 22.99 27.68
CA VAL A 109 31.72 23.13 26.23
C VAL A 109 30.50 23.98 25.89
N CYS A 110 29.34 23.68 26.48
CA CYS A 110 28.09 24.40 26.19
C CYS A 110 27.85 25.61 27.10
N HIS A 111 28.35 25.60 28.34
CA HIS A 111 27.95 26.60 29.35
C HIS A 111 29.06 27.55 29.79
N ASP A 112 28.77 28.86 29.85
CA ASP A 112 29.62 29.81 30.56
C ASP A 112 29.14 30.00 32.01
N GLN A 113 29.78 29.28 32.93
CA GLN A 113 29.39 29.27 34.35
C GLN A 113 29.48 30.63 35.08
N HIS A 114 29.88 31.71 34.39
CA HIS A 114 29.93 33.07 34.92
C HIS A 114 29.04 34.08 34.16
N SER A 115 28.35 33.69 33.08
CA SER A 115 27.51 34.61 32.29
C SER A 115 26.14 34.02 31.92
N GLN A 116 25.12 34.88 32.01
CA GLN A 116 23.75 34.64 31.55
C GLN A 116 23.33 35.65 30.46
N GLU A 117 24.29 36.42 29.93
CA GLU A 117 24.05 37.53 28.99
C GLU A 117 23.47 37.05 27.64
N LEU A 118 23.89 35.87 27.21
CA LEU A 118 23.60 35.31 25.89
C LEU A 118 22.22 34.64 25.84
N GLN A 119 21.62 34.59 24.66
CA GLN A 119 20.26 34.11 24.47
C GLN A 119 20.19 32.57 24.43
N PRO A 120 19.38 31.93 25.28
CA PRO A 120 19.03 30.52 25.14
C PRO A 120 17.89 30.33 24.14
N PHE A 121 17.75 29.11 23.63
CA PHE A 121 16.61 28.65 22.84
C PHE A 121 15.25 28.70 23.57
N ASP A 122 15.27 28.60 24.90
CA ASP A 122 14.05 28.75 25.70
C ASP A 122 13.55 30.21 25.63
N SER A 123 12.52 30.43 24.81
CA SER A 123 11.88 31.74 24.62
C SER A 123 11.15 32.24 25.88
N ALA A 124 10.88 31.37 26.86
CA ALA A 124 10.37 31.75 28.18
C ALA A 124 11.48 32.10 29.19
N ALA A 125 12.77 32.00 28.81
CA ALA A 125 13.88 32.28 29.70
C ALA A 125 13.84 33.73 30.23
N PRO A 126 14.03 33.96 31.54
CA PRO A 126 13.94 35.29 32.13
C PRO A 126 14.86 36.30 31.44
N PRO A 127 14.46 37.58 31.24
CA PRO A 127 15.27 38.54 30.51
C PRO A 127 16.54 38.93 31.30
N PHE A 128 17.66 39.07 30.58
CA PHE A 128 18.90 39.61 31.12
C PHE A 128 19.00 41.11 30.81
N SER A 129 19.26 41.92 31.84
CA SER A 129 19.47 43.38 31.74
C SER A 129 20.69 43.86 32.52
N GLY A 130 21.59 42.94 32.88
CA GLY A 130 22.81 43.19 33.67
C GLY A 130 23.00 42.19 34.81
N GLY A 131 24.15 42.29 35.49
CA GLY A 131 24.53 41.38 36.58
C GLY A 131 23.50 41.34 37.71
N GLY A 132 23.12 40.12 38.12
CA GLY A 132 22.06 39.89 39.11
C GLY A 132 20.63 39.84 38.54
N THR A 133 20.48 39.90 37.21
CA THR A 133 19.23 39.62 36.51
C THR A 133 19.38 38.37 35.63
N GLY A 134 18.28 37.78 35.17
CA GLY A 134 18.32 36.53 34.39
C GLY A 134 18.49 35.26 35.25
N GLU A 135 18.20 35.31 36.56
CA GLU A 135 18.13 34.10 37.39
C GLU A 135 17.14 33.09 36.78
N GLY A 136 17.56 31.84 36.62
CA GLY A 136 16.80 30.82 35.87
C GLY A 136 17.14 30.71 34.38
N ARG A 137 17.89 31.66 33.79
CA ARG A 137 18.47 31.49 32.44
C ARG A 137 19.52 30.39 32.46
N HIS A 138 19.51 29.57 31.41
CA HIS A 138 20.62 28.69 31.07
C HIS A 138 21.90 29.51 30.84
N TYR A 139 22.99 29.12 31.50
CA TYR A 139 24.30 29.77 31.39
C TYR A 139 24.94 29.48 30.01
N GLN A 140 24.50 30.13 28.93
CA GLN A 140 24.97 29.78 27.57
C GLN A 140 26.39 30.27 27.25
N ARG A 141 27.06 29.58 26.32
CA ARG A 141 28.41 29.93 25.81
C ARG A 141 28.41 30.99 24.72
N ALA A 142 27.47 30.85 23.81
CA ALA A 142 27.18 31.70 22.68
C ALA A 142 25.66 31.94 22.70
N ASP A 143 25.15 32.84 21.87
CA ASP A 143 23.73 32.81 21.55
C ASP A 143 23.40 31.46 20.91
N ASN A 144 22.34 30.82 21.41
CA ASN A 144 21.92 29.49 21.01
C ASN A 144 20.39 29.44 20.80
N ASP A 145 19.81 30.59 20.46
CA ASP A 145 18.39 30.81 20.16
C ASP A 145 17.95 30.18 18.82
N LEU A 146 18.90 29.89 17.92
CA LEU A 146 18.72 29.23 16.62
C LEU A 146 19.57 27.95 16.54
N ASN A 147 19.82 27.27 17.66
CA ASN A 147 20.64 26.06 17.75
C ASN A 147 22.10 26.17 17.24
N GLN A 148 22.65 27.39 17.19
CA GLN A 148 23.98 27.67 16.65
C GLN A 148 25.07 26.78 17.25
N MET A 149 24.98 26.40 18.53
CA MET A 149 25.95 25.53 19.20
C MET A 149 25.76 24.04 18.87
N CYS A 150 24.54 23.59 18.55
CA CYS A 150 24.29 22.21 18.12
C CYS A 150 24.95 21.95 16.76
N ARG A 151 24.81 22.90 15.84
CA ARG A 151 25.38 22.89 14.48
C ARG A 151 26.91 22.75 14.45
N VAL A 152 27.61 23.15 15.51
CA VAL A 152 29.08 23.00 15.62
C VAL A 152 29.55 21.55 15.54
N CYS A 153 28.84 20.62 16.19
CA CYS A 153 29.22 19.20 16.18
C CYS A 153 28.34 18.37 15.23
N HIS A 154 27.10 18.81 15.02
CA HIS A 154 26.04 18.09 14.29
C HIS A 154 25.72 18.74 12.92
N SER A 155 26.65 19.48 12.31
CA SER A 155 26.42 20.23 11.05
C SER A 155 25.88 19.38 9.89
N ALA A 156 26.18 18.08 9.87
CA ALA A 156 25.65 17.16 8.84
C ALA A 156 24.13 16.91 8.95
N ARG A 157 23.50 17.32 10.06
CA ARG A 157 22.05 17.20 10.31
C ARG A 157 21.34 18.55 10.28
N ASP A 158 22.07 19.64 9.99
CA ASP A 158 21.54 20.99 9.82
C ASP A 158 21.02 21.20 8.39
N VAL A 159 20.01 20.40 8.02
CA VAL A 159 19.44 20.36 6.67
C VAL A 159 18.09 21.05 6.62
N GLN A 160 17.74 21.58 5.44
CA GLN A 160 16.48 22.28 5.19
C GLN A 160 15.51 21.46 4.32
N ASP A 161 15.89 20.23 4.00
CA ASP A 161 15.20 19.32 3.10
C ASP A 161 15.40 17.88 3.60
N SER A 162 14.34 17.07 3.62
CA SER A 162 14.37 15.68 4.07
C SER A 162 15.22 14.79 3.17
N ASP A 163 15.34 15.16 1.89
CA ASP A 163 16.08 14.39 0.88
C ASP A 163 17.61 14.49 1.10
N LEU A 164 18.05 15.27 2.10
CA LEU A 164 19.44 15.36 2.57
C LEU A 164 19.72 14.45 3.79
N GLY A 165 18.86 13.46 4.06
CA GLY A 165 19.10 12.46 5.11
C GLY A 165 18.87 12.94 6.54
N SER A 166 18.03 13.95 6.76
CA SER A 166 17.54 14.31 8.09
C SER A 166 16.28 15.16 8.06
N HIS A 167 15.51 15.11 9.14
CA HIS A 167 14.35 15.97 9.33
C HIS A 167 14.78 17.44 9.26
N PRO A 168 14.13 18.28 8.43
CA PRO A 168 14.46 19.70 8.32
C PRO A 168 14.44 20.46 9.66
N VAL A 169 15.43 21.35 9.84
CA VAL A 169 15.59 22.24 11.02
C VAL A 169 16.13 23.60 10.59
N GLY A 170 15.50 24.70 10.99
CA GLY A 170 15.67 26.02 10.36
C GLY A 170 14.61 26.34 9.30
N VAL A 171 13.49 25.60 9.33
CA VAL A 171 12.32 25.81 8.46
C VAL A 171 11.06 26.10 9.28
N PRO A 172 10.13 26.89 8.74
CA PRO A 172 8.80 27.04 9.30
C PRO A 172 8.00 25.76 9.09
N ILE A 173 7.00 25.53 9.95
CA ILE A 173 6.07 24.40 9.77
C ILE A 173 5.27 24.59 8.48
N PRO A 174 5.21 23.60 7.57
CA PRO A 174 4.43 23.69 6.35
C PRO A 174 2.91 23.84 6.60
N GLY A 175 2.16 24.20 5.55
CA GLY A 175 0.71 24.03 5.55
C GLY A 175 0.30 22.66 5.02
N GLY A 176 -0.98 22.31 5.16
CA GLY A 176 -1.52 21.01 4.71
C GLY A 176 -1.68 20.06 5.90
N ASP A 177 -1.05 18.90 5.85
CA ASP A 177 -1.14 17.85 6.88
C ASP A 177 -0.25 18.12 8.11
N PHE A 178 -0.15 19.40 8.49
CA PHE A 178 0.70 19.92 9.55
C PHE A 178 -0.06 20.96 10.40
N GLN A 179 0.30 21.04 11.67
CA GLN A 179 -0.22 22.00 12.64
C GLN A 179 0.92 22.60 13.49
N SER A 180 0.68 23.77 14.10
CA SER A 180 1.61 24.33 15.08
C SER A 180 1.60 23.49 16.37
N PRO A 181 2.76 23.15 16.95
CA PRO A 181 2.86 22.36 18.16
C PRO A 181 2.20 23.06 19.34
N SER A 182 1.55 22.26 20.19
CA SER A 182 0.92 22.72 21.43
C SER A 182 1.86 22.60 22.64
N LEU A 183 2.90 21.76 22.54
CA LEU A 183 3.82 21.41 23.63
C LEU A 183 5.30 21.56 23.24
N LEU A 184 5.65 21.45 21.96
CA LEU A 184 7.04 21.59 21.51
C LEU A 184 7.43 23.06 21.24
N PRO A 185 8.59 23.52 21.73
CA PRO A 185 9.06 24.89 21.52
C PRO A 185 9.62 25.10 20.11
N LEU A 186 9.25 26.22 19.48
CA LEU A 186 9.87 26.73 18.26
C LEU A 186 10.89 27.83 18.60
N ASP A 187 11.70 28.24 17.63
CA ASP A 187 12.65 29.33 17.82
C ASP A 187 11.99 30.73 17.78
N ILE A 188 12.81 31.78 17.84
CA ILE A 188 12.33 33.18 17.86
C ILE A 188 11.68 33.66 16.54
N HIS A 189 11.74 32.85 15.47
CA HIS A 189 11.08 33.09 14.18
C HIS A 189 9.88 32.17 13.94
N ASP A 190 9.48 31.37 14.95
CA ASP A 190 8.51 30.27 14.83
C ASP A 190 8.99 29.11 13.90
N ASP A 191 10.31 28.93 13.74
CA ASP A 191 10.90 27.82 12.97
C ASP A 191 11.18 26.59 13.85
N VAL A 192 11.12 25.39 13.25
CA VAL A 192 11.48 24.11 13.87
C VAL A 192 13.00 24.02 14.00
N GLN A 193 13.52 23.64 15.17
CA GLN A 193 14.96 23.45 15.41
C GLN A 193 15.24 22.10 16.09
N CYS A 194 16.50 21.66 16.15
CA CYS A 194 16.85 20.40 16.84
C CYS A 194 16.37 20.36 18.31
N MET A 195 16.32 21.51 19.00
CA MET A 195 15.84 21.63 20.38
C MET A 195 14.32 21.80 20.49
N THR A 196 13.59 21.81 19.38
CA THR A 196 12.13 21.57 19.35
C THR A 196 11.86 20.13 19.78
N CYS A 197 12.59 19.16 19.22
CA CYS A 197 12.44 17.74 19.53
C CYS A 197 13.29 17.29 20.74
N HIS A 198 14.55 17.73 20.80
CA HIS A 198 15.49 17.32 21.85
C HIS A 198 15.54 18.26 23.06
N ALA A 199 15.86 17.69 24.22
CA ALA A 199 16.30 18.43 25.40
C ALA A 199 17.65 17.86 25.89
N PRO A 200 18.73 18.66 25.97
CA PRO A 200 20.05 18.16 26.35
C PRO A 200 20.19 17.80 27.84
N HIS A 201 19.25 18.24 28.69
CA HIS A 201 19.23 18.05 30.13
C HIS A 201 17.89 17.51 30.59
N TYR A 202 17.90 16.51 31.48
CA TYR A 202 16.70 15.90 32.08
C TYR A 202 15.64 15.41 31.09
N ALA A 203 16.05 15.09 29.85
CA ALA A 203 15.19 14.46 28.87
C ALA A 203 15.00 12.99 29.21
N THR A 204 13.81 12.67 29.73
CA THR A 204 13.36 11.30 29.96
C THR A 204 12.60 10.73 28.76
N SER A 205 12.59 11.41 27.60
CA SER A 205 11.78 11.06 26.43
C SER A 205 10.32 10.77 26.78
N GLY A 206 9.68 11.71 27.49
CA GLY A 206 8.31 11.56 28.00
C GLY A 206 8.14 10.65 29.23
N GLY A 207 9.21 10.01 29.70
CA GLY A 207 9.21 9.01 30.77
C GLY A 207 9.69 7.63 30.33
N ASP A 208 10.01 7.45 29.04
CA ASP A 208 10.49 6.20 28.47
C ASP A 208 11.97 5.91 28.79
N ASP A 209 12.76 6.94 29.15
CA ASP A 209 14.21 6.89 29.44
C ASP A 209 15.04 6.18 28.34
N ASP A 210 14.57 6.24 27.09
CA ASP A 210 15.12 5.55 25.91
C ASP A 210 16.51 6.00 25.43
N GLY A 211 17.05 7.07 26.02
CA GLY A 211 18.36 7.63 25.67
C GLY A 211 18.39 8.54 24.44
N TYR A 212 17.27 8.75 23.72
CA TYR A 212 17.22 9.64 22.55
C TYR A 212 17.21 11.15 22.89
N LEU A 213 17.22 11.49 24.18
CA LEU A 213 17.21 12.88 24.69
C LEU A 213 16.02 13.70 24.14
N LEU A 214 14.84 13.08 24.01
CA LEU A 214 13.65 13.73 23.48
C LEU A 214 12.85 14.46 24.57
N ARG A 215 12.09 15.48 24.19
CA ARG A 215 11.16 16.19 25.08
C ARG A 215 9.89 15.39 25.41
N GLN A 216 9.53 14.46 24.54
CA GLN A 216 8.36 13.59 24.64
C GLN A 216 8.74 12.17 24.21
N SER A 217 7.84 11.21 24.39
CA SER A 217 8.02 9.87 23.81
C SER A 217 8.08 9.97 22.29
N ILE A 218 8.97 9.19 21.67
CA ILE A 218 9.12 9.14 20.22
C ILE A 218 7.83 8.70 19.50
N GLY A 219 6.92 8.00 20.19
CA GLY A 219 5.61 7.61 19.67
C GLY A 219 4.57 8.74 19.62
N THR A 220 4.72 9.81 20.41
CA THR A 220 3.78 10.94 20.43
C THR A 220 4.37 12.23 19.86
N LEU A 221 5.69 12.38 19.89
CA LEU A 221 6.41 13.59 19.50
C LEU A 221 5.98 14.14 18.13
N CYS A 222 5.89 13.26 17.12
CA CYS A 222 5.56 13.64 15.75
C CYS A 222 4.14 14.20 15.63
N LEU A 223 3.20 13.75 16.46
CA LEU A 223 1.77 14.10 16.37
C LEU A 223 1.44 15.51 16.89
N ASP A 224 2.35 16.18 17.58
CA ASP A 224 2.18 17.59 17.93
C ASP A 224 2.28 18.48 16.67
N CYS A 225 2.96 18.02 15.61
CA CYS A 225 3.10 18.73 14.33
C CYS A 225 2.40 18.05 13.15
N HIS A 226 2.47 16.73 12.99
CA HIS A 226 1.92 16.01 11.84
C HIS A 226 0.47 15.57 12.04
N THR A 227 -0.42 15.88 11.09
CA THR A 227 -1.85 15.54 11.14
C THR A 227 -2.29 14.52 10.10
N LEU A 228 -1.37 14.01 9.27
CA LEU A 228 -1.61 13.01 8.22
C LEU A 228 -2.06 11.62 8.73
N ALA A 229 -1.94 11.37 10.03
CA ALA A 229 -2.19 10.07 10.63
C ALA A 229 -3.56 10.00 11.29
N ALA A 230 -4.38 9.01 10.91
CA ALA A 230 -5.61 8.70 11.63
C ALA A 230 -5.31 7.84 12.87
N GLY A 231 -5.79 8.26 14.04
CA GLY A 231 -5.56 7.55 15.31
C GLY A 231 -6.21 6.17 15.42
N ASP A 232 -7.03 5.76 14.45
CA ASP A 232 -7.63 4.43 14.33
C ASP A 232 -7.00 3.58 13.20
N ALA A 233 -5.94 4.05 12.53
CA ALA A 233 -5.23 3.31 11.49
C ALA A 233 -4.55 2.05 12.05
N SER A 234 -4.65 0.93 11.33
CA SER A 234 -4.15 -0.39 11.78
C SER A 234 -2.67 -0.34 12.12
N HIS A 235 -1.83 0.23 11.25
CA HIS A 235 -0.38 0.28 11.45
C HIS A 235 0.04 1.06 12.70
N LEU A 236 -0.80 1.99 13.18
CA LEU A 236 -0.50 2.86 14.32
C LEU A 236 -1.08 2.32 15.65
N SER A 237 -1.67 1.12 15.65
CA SER A 237 -2.21 0.50 16.84
C SER A 237 -1.08 0.02 17.79
N PRO A 238 -1.06 0.42 19.07
CA PRO A 238 -0.06 -0.03 20.03
C PRO A 238 -0.21 -1.51 20.44
N THR A 239 -1.29 -2.18 20.04
CA THR A 239 -1.55 -3.59 20.41
C THR A 239 -1.49 -4.57 19.24
N GLY A 240 -1.53 -4.07 18.00
CA GLY A 240 -1.56 -4.91 16.80
C GLY A 240 -1.13 -4.21 15.52
N GLY A 241 -0.54 -3.02 15.63
CA GLY A 241 0.05 -2.29 14.52
C GLY A 241 1.47 -2.73 14.20
N ALA A 242 2.12 -1.96 13.33
CA ALA A 242 3.44 -2.26 12.82
C ALA A 242 4.46 -2.36 13.96
N LEU A 243 5.32 -3.37 13.87
CA LEU A 243 6.56 -3.46 14.62
C LEU A 243 7.64 -3.90 13.64
N TRP A 244 8.67 -3.06 13.47
CA TRP A 244 9.72 -3.30 12.50
C TRP A 244 10.54 -4.55 12.88
N PRO A 245 10.58 -5.60 12.04
CA PRO A 245 11.25 -6.87 12.37
C PRO A 245 12.77 -6.80 12.19
N GLY A 246 13.31 -5.67 11.72
CA GLY A 246 14.65 -5.54 11.16
C GLY A 246 14.58 -5.56 9.65
N GLY A 247 15.49 -4.83 8.99
CA GLY A 247 15.54 -4.77 7.53
C GLY A 247 15.88 -6.12 6.92
N GLN A 248 15.27 -6.40 5.77
CA GLN A 248 15.35 -7.72 5.12
C GLN A 248 15.72 -7.67 3.64
N TYR A 249 15.36 -6.60 2.94
CA TYR A 249 15.36 -6.60 1.47
C TYR A 249 16.28 -5.55 0.83
N GLY A 250 16.46 -4.38 1.44
CA GLY A 250 17.46 -3.38 1.04
C GLY A 250 18.31 -2.78 2.15
N SER A 251 18.00 -3.03 3.44
CA SER A 251 18.49 -2.27 4.59
C SER A 251 19.02 -3.10 5.75
N SER A 252 20.05 -2.57 6.41
CA SER A 252 20.60 -3.06 7.68
C SER A 252 19.94 -2.46 8.93
N PHE A 253 18.79 -1.76 8.80
CA PHE A 253 18.10 -1.10 9.92
C PHE A 253 17.64 -2.12 10.99
N PRO A 254 18.04 -2.00 12.27
CA PRO A 254 17.77 -3.00 13.30
C PRO A 254 16.29 -3.07 13.72
N ALA A 255 15.86 -4.25 14.18
CA ALA A 255 14.51 -4.46 14.72
C ALA A 255 14.20 -3.53 15.91
N HIS A 256 12.94 -3.07 16.00
CA HIS A 256 12.46 -2.31 17.15
C HIS A 256 11.97 -3.23 18.29
N SER A 257 12.01 -2.74 19.52
CA SER A 257 11.42 -3.42 20.68
C SER A 257 9.90 -3.25 20.73
N GLU A 258 9.21 -4.21 21.36
CA GLU A 258 7.74 -4.31 21.41
C GLU A 258 7.04 -3.03 21.92
N ASP A 259 7.69 -2.25 22.81
CA ASP A 259 7.16 -0.98 23.31
C ASP A 259 7.07 0.13 22.25
N LYS A 260 7.71 -0.05 21.09
CA LYS A 260 7.63 0.86 19.94
C LYS A 260 6.57 0.45 18.92
N ARG A 261 5.75 -0.58 19.18
CA ARG A 261 4.67 -1.01 18.29
C ARG A 261 3.70 0.14 18.00
N GLY A 262 3.38 0.33 16.73
CA GLY A 262 2.47 1.39 16.27
C GLY A 262 3.09 2.78 16.16
N PHE A 263 4.37 2.96 16.51
CA PHE A 263 5.03 4.26 16.39
C PHE A 263 5.44 4.52 14.93
N CYS A 264 5.53 5.80 14.55
CA CYS A 264 5.97 6.23 13.22
C CYS A 264 7.36 5.67 12.83
N ILE A 265 8.20 5.37 13.83
CA ILE A 265 9.57 4.87 13.63
C ILE A 265 9.67 3.45 13.06
N ASN A 266 8.56 2.73 12.96
CA ASN A 266 8.51 1.44 12.27
C ASN A 266 8.53 1.59 10.73
N CYS A 267 8.41 2.82 10.21
CA CYS A 267 8.56 3.11 8.79
C CYS A 267 9.51 4.29 8.51
N HIS A 268 9.65 5.25 9.43
CA HIS A 268 10.46 6.46 9.24
C HIS A 268 11.56 6.65 10.29
N TRP A 269 12.80 6.91 9.88
CA TRP A 269 13.90 7.29 10.78
C TRP A 269 14.24 8.78 10.66
N PRO A 270 13.88 9.66 11.63
CA PRO A 270 13.98 11.11 11.50
C PRO A 270 15.37 11.67 11.16
N HIS A 271 16.44 10.90 11.32
CA HIS A 271 17.81 11.31 10.96
C HIS A 271 18.41 10.51 9.80
N GLY A 272 17.59 9.84 9.00
CA GLY A 272 18.03 9.05 7.84
C GLY A 272 18.76 7.76 8.20
N TRP A 273 18.50 6.71 7.44
CA TRP A 273 19.28 5.47 7.47
C TRP A 273 19.93 5.25 6.10
N PRO A 274 21.22 4.84 6.04
CA PRO A 274 21.93 4.68 4.78
C PRO A 274 21.34 3.54 3.96
N ASP A 275 21.31 3.72 2.64
CA ASP A 275 21.07 2.63 1.71
C ASP A 275 22.26 1.65 1.74
N ASP A 276 22.04 0.37 2.01
CA ASP A 276 23.13 -0.62 2.00
C ASP A 276 23.76 -0.77 0.60
N ALA A 277 23.00 -0.48 -0.47
CA ALA A 277 23.51 -0.46 -1.84
C ALA A 277 24.34 0.79 -2.15
N ASN A 278 24.01 1.93 -1.54
CA ASN A 278 24.75 3.19 -1.64
C ASN A 278 24.91 3.87 -0.27
N VAL A 279 25.84 3.37 0.54
CA VAL A 279 26.08 3.81 1.93
C VAL A 279 26.49 5.28 2.13
N SER A 280 26.53 6.06 1.04
CA SER A 280 26.75 7.52 1.06
C SER A 280 25.45 8.34 0.97
N GLU A 281 24.32 7.71 0.73
CA GLU A 281 22.97 8.29 0.65
C GLU A 281 22.09 7.63 1.72
N ASP A 282 21.28 8.44 2.43
CA ASP A 282 20.24 7.96 3.35
C ASP A 282 18.92 7.81 2.56
N TYR A 283 18.04 6.86 2.91
CA TYR A 283 16.77 6.65 2.18
C TYR A 283 15.91 7.93 2.10
N ALA A 284 15.35 8.17 0.91
CA ALA A 284 14.43 9.28 0.65
C ALA A 284 13.22 9.26 1.60
N ARG A 285 12.62 10.44 1.82
CA ARG A 285 11.48 10.63 2.76
C ARG A 285 11.72 10.08 4.18
N LEU A 286 12.99 9.91 4.55
CA LEU A 286 13.45 9.41 5.84
C LEU A 286 12.92 8.02 6.17
N TRP A 287 12.87 7.10 5.20
CA TRP A 287 12.46 5.71 5.43
C TRP A 287 13.53 4.84 6.13
N VAL A 288 13.14 3.68 6.66
CA VAL A 288 14.03 2.69 7.30
C VAL A 288 14.54 1.61 6.33
N GLU A 289 13.96 1.54 5.14
CA GLU A 289 14.10 0.48 4.13
C GLU A 289 13.85 1.11 2.75
N ARG A 290 14.30 0.46 1.67
CA ARG A 290 14.01 0.91 0.30
C ARG A 290 12.49 0.99 0.07
N TYR A 291 12.09 2.07 -0.57
CA TYR A 291 10.78 2.26 -1.14
C TYR A 291 10.96 3.24 -2.29
N ASP A 292 10.72 2.82 -3.52
CA ASP A 292 10.69 3.73 -4.66
C ASP A 292 9.24 4.10 -5.00
N ALA A 293 9.05 5.30 -5.52
CA ALA A 293 7.78 5.79 -6.02
C ALA A 293 7.86 6.21 -7.50
N ALA A 294 8.97 5.90 -8.19
CA ALA A 294 9.17 6.25 -9.58
C ALA A 294 10.17 5.32 -10.30
N ASP A 295 9.69 4.62 -11.35
CA ASP A 295 10.48 4.02 -12.44
C ASP A 295 11.51 5.02 -13.03
N ASP A 296 12.69 5.08 -12.41
CA ASP A 296 13.88 5.78 -12.92
C ASP A 296 14.86 4.82 -13.62
N GLY A 297 14.60 3.51 -13.50
CA GLY A 297 15.35 2.42 -14.12
C GLY A 297 16.75 2.19 -13.52
N SER A 298 17.06 2.76 -12.36
CA SER A 298 18.30 2.51 -11.62
C SER A 298 18.24 1.21 -10.81
N ASP A 299 17.05 0.83 -10.35
CA ASP A 299 16.76 -0.40 -9.61
C ASP A 299 15.66 -1.21 -10.34
N PRO A 300 15.94 -2.43 -10.84
CA PRO A 300 14.95 -3.22 -11.56
C PRO A 300 14.02 -4.06 -10.65
N ASP A 301 14.36 -4.28 -9.38
CA ASP A 301 13.78 -5.40 -8.62
C ASP A 301 12.96 -4.98 -7.37
N ASP A 302 13.23 -3.83 -6.71
CA ASP A 302 12.97 -3.68 -5.26
C ASP A 302 12.14 -2.42 -4.81
N ALA A 303 11.17 -1.94 -5.60
CA ALA A 303 10.39 -0.72 -5.30
C ALA A 303 9.56 -0.71 -3.99
N GLU A 304 9.25 -1.88 -3.42
CA GLU A 304 8.23 -2.06 -2.37
C GLU A 304 8.76 -2.75 -1.08
N ASP A 305 10.08 -2.76 -0.88
CA ASP A 305 10.76 -3.47 0.22
C ASP A 305 10.32 -3.06 1.63
N LEU A 306 10.08 -1.77 1.86
CA LEU A 306 9.53 -1.25 3.13
C LEU A 306 8.20 -1.93 3.49
N CYS A 307 7.36 -2.21 2.49
CA CYS A 307 6.11 -2.92 2.69
C CYS A 307 6.35 -4.43 2.80
N PHE A 308 7.16 -5.02 1.91
CA PHE A 308 7.41 -6.47 1.89
C PHE A 308 8.14 -6.98 3.14
N THR A 309 8.99 -6.18 3.78
CA THR A 309 9.67 -6.53 5.04
C THR A 309 8.70 -6.85 6.17
N CYS A 310 7.44 -6.39 6.08
CA CYS A 310 6.34 -6.82 6.96
C CYS A 310 5.32 -7.75 6.29
N HIS A 311 5.18 -7.72 4.96
CA HIS A 311 4.10 -8.34 4.18
C HIS A 311 4.53 -9.49 3.25
N ASP A 312 5.57 -10.24 3.63
CA ASP A 312 6.04 -11.47 2.97
C ASP A 312 5.55 -12.76 3.67
N GLY A 313 4.75 -12.63 4.74
CA GLY A 313 4.18 -13.72 5.52
C GLY A 313 4.54 -13.69 7.00
N GLU A 314 5.60 -12.99 7.42
CA GLU A 314 5.95 -12.78 8.83
C GLU A 314 6.68 -11.43 9.01
N PRO A 315 6.26 -10.53 9.92
CA PRO A 315 5.28 -10.71 10.99
C PRO A 315 3.80 -10.54 10.58
N ALA A 316 3.48 -10.00 9.39
CA ALA A 316 2.08 -10.01 8.95
C ALA A 316 1.77 -11.37 8.34
N GLY A 317 0.85 -12.13 8.96
CA GLY A 317 0.42 -13.47 8.53
C GLY A 317 -0.34 -13.53 7.19
N SER A 318 0.00 -12.68 6.23
CA SER A 318 -0.47 -12.69 4.84
C SER A 318 0.71 -12.34 3.95
N ASP A 319 1.18 -13.34 3.21
CA ASP A 319 2.23 -13.20 2.20
C ASP A 319 1.66 -12.48 0.96
N ILE A 320 1.89 -11.17 0.89
CA ILE A 320 1.55 -10.32 -0.26
C ILE A 320 2.65 -10.42 -1.33
N ARG A 321 3.91 -10.51 -0.92
CA ARG A 321 5.08 -10.61 -1.82
C ARG A 321 4.97 -11.84 -2.74
N GLY A 322 4.58 -12.98 -2.19
CA GLY A 322 4.35 -14.23 -2.91
C GLY A 322 3.17 -14.19 -3.89
N GLU A 323 2.21 -13.27 -3.73
CA GLU A 323 1.18 -13.03 -4.74
C GLU A 323 1.73 -12.27 -5.95
N PHE A 324 2.60 -11.27 -5.74
CA PHE A 324 3.25 -10.55 -6.83
C PHE A 324 4.26 -11.42 -7.58
N ALA A 325 4.80 -12.48 -6.97
CA ALA A 325 5.55 -13.52 -7.68
C ALA A 325 4.70 -14.39 -8.65
N LYS A 326 3.35 -14.26 -8.68
CA LYS A 326 2.49 -15.12 -9.51
C LYS A 326 2.42 -14.68 -10.96
N GLY A 327 3.01 -15.47 -11.84
CA GLY A 327 2.85 -15.32 -13.29
C GLY A 327 3.88 -14.39 -13.92
N SER A 328 5.11 -14.90 -14.04
CA SER A 328 6.28 -14.18 -14.58
C SER A 328 7.16 -15.11 -15.44
N ASN A 329 6.55 -15.78 -16.44
CA ASN A 329 7.27 -16.62 -17.42
C ASN A 329 7.51 -15.89 -18.77
N GLY A 330 7.69 -14.57 -18.76
CA GLY A 330 8.18 -13.79 -19.90
C GLY A 330 7.19 -13.51 -21.05
N ALA A 331 5.87 -13.61 -20.81
CA ALA A 331 4.86 -13.26 -21.81
C ALA A 331 3.55 -12.70 -21.21
N ASP A 332 3.06 -13.29 -20.13
CA ASP A 332 1.82 -12.85 -19.47
C ASP A 332 2.06 -12.56 -17.98
N ILE A 333 1.66 -11.36 -17.54
CA ILE A 333 1.70 -10.88 -16.14
C ILE A 333 0.35 -11.19 -15.48
N PHE A 334 0.35 -11.89 -14.34
CA PHE A 334 -0.89 -12.30 -13.64
C PHE A 334 -1.12 -11.59 -12.28
N HIS A 335 -0.44 -10.46 -12.08
CA HIS A 335 -0.54 -9.54 -10.95
C HIS A 335 -0.63 -8.08 -11.43
N HIS A 336 -0.76 -7.13 -10.51
CA HIS A 336 -0.49 -5.72 -10.83
C HIS A 336 1.02 -5.48 -10.80
N PRO A 337 1.61 -4.79 -11.81
CA PRO A 337 3.05 -4.60 -11.88
C PRO A 337 3.48 -3.51 -10.90
N VAL A 338 3.81 -3.94 -9.68
CA VAL A 338 4.38 -3.09 -8.62
C VAL A 338 5.91 -3.06 -8.68
N ALA A 339 6.55 -4.06 -9.30
CA ALA A 339 7.99 -4.02 -9.55
C ALA A 339 8.30 -3.12 -10.76
N ASP A 340 9.23 -2.18 -10.62
CA ASP A 340 9.59 -1.20 -11.66
C ASP A 340 9.97 -1.85 -13.00
N SER A 341 10.65 -3.01 -13.00
CA SER A 341 10.96 -3.76 -14.22
C SER A 341 9.74 -4.24 -15.03
N GLU A 342 8.54 -4.23 -14.45
CA GLU A 342 7.27 -4.58 -15.09
C GLU A 342 6.40 -3.35 -15.42
N GLN A 343 6.80 -2.19 -14.90
CA GLN A 343 6.17 -0.92 -15.16
C GLN A 343 6.53 -0.41 -16.56
N SER A 344 6.10 0.81 -16.89
CA SER A 344 6.46 1.45 -18.15
C SER A 344 6.33 2.96 -17.99
N ALA A 345 7.34 3.73 -18.40
CA ALA A 345 7.33 5.20 -18.37
C ALA A 345 5.93 5.86 -18.48
N GLY A 346 5.47 6.47 -17.39
CA GLY A 346 4.14 7.07 -17.26
C GLY A 346 3.02 6.14 -16.80
N ARG A 347 3.35 4.94 -16.30
CA ARG A 347 2.43 3.93 -15.77
C ARG A 347 3.09 3.19 -14.60
N SER A 348 3.15 3.86 -13.45
CA SER A 348 3.47 3.27 -12.15
C SER A 348 2.24 2.82 -11.38
N VAL A 349 2.42 1.87 -10.46
CA VAL A 349 1.38 1.31 -9.58
C VAL A 349 2.05 0.83 -8.30
N GLU A 350 2.04 1.65 -7.26
CA GLU A 350 2.63 1.27 -5.97
C GLU A 350 1.59 0.78 -4.95
N CYS A 351 2.02 0.18 -3.84
CA CYS A 351 1.15 -0.15 -2.72
C CYS A 351 0.37 1.09 -2.23
N VAL A 352 1.01 2.27 -2.19
CA VAL A 352 0.36 3.52 -1.76
C VAL A 352 -0.58 4.14 -2.81
N ASP A 353 -0.62 3.63 -4.03
CA ASP A 353 -1.65 4.02 -5.01
C ASP A 353 -3.01 3.39 -4.71
N CYS A 354 -3.01 2.27 -3.99
CA CYS A 354 -4.19 1.48 -3.61
C CYS A 354 -4.51 1.53 -2.11
N HIS A 355 -3.50 1.75 -1.26
CA HIS A 355 -3.61 1.82 0.19
C HIS A 355 -3.06 3.15 0.72
N ASN A 356 -3.43 3.51 1.95
CA ASN A 356 -2.79 4.63 2.64
C ASN A 356 -2.34 4.12 4.02
N PRO A 357 -1.04 3.92 4.28
CA PRO A 357 -0.57 3.27 5.51
C PRO A 357 -0.95 4.05 6.78
N HIS A 358 -1.16 5.37 6.66
CA HIS A 358 -1.54 6.29 7.74
C HIS A 358 -3.04 6.32 8.06
N HIS A 359 -3.86 5.65 7.23
CA HIS A 359 -5.32 5.64 7.35
C HIS A 359 -5.96 4.26 7.21
N ALA A 360 -5.26 3.27 6.65
CA ALA A 360 -5.81 1.95 6.37
C ALA A 360 -6.22 1.21 7.65
N ARG A 361 -7.41 0.60 7.63
CA ARG A 361 -8.02 -0.11 8.77
C ARG A 361 -8.39 -1.53 8.38
N GLY A 362 -8.53 -2.41 9.38
CA GLY A 362 -8.88 -3.82 9.16
C GLY A 362 -10.24 -4.02 8.47
N ASP A 363 -11.20 -3.12 8.74
CA ASP A 363 -12.51 -3.06 8.09
C ASP A 363 -12.53 -2.16 6.83
N ALA A 364 -11.68 -1.13 6.78
CA ALA A 364 -11.58 -0.17 5.69
C ALA A 364 -10.14 -0.05 5.13
N LYS A 365 -9.72 -1.04 4.33
CA LYS A 365 -8.39 -1.11 3.71
C LYS A 365 -8.07 0.05 2.73
N LEU A 366 -9.11 0.75 2.26
CA LEU A 366 -9.02 1.88 1.31
C LEU A 366 -9.26 3.26 1.97
N ALA A 367 -9.34 3.31 3.31
CA ALA A 367 -9.48 4.57 4.03
C ALA A 367 -8.28 5.47 3.74
N GLY A 368 -8.52 6.77 3.55
CA GLY A 368 -7.50 7.76 3.19
C GLY A 368 -7.02 7.73 1.72
N VAL A 369 -7.62 6.89 0.85
CA VAL A 369 -7.26 6.78 -0.57
C VAL A 369 -8.24 7.58 -1.44
N THR A 370 -7.76 8.13 -2.56
CA THR A 370 -8.60 8.84 -3.55
C THR A 370 -9.08 7.91 -4.66
N GLY A 371 -10.16 8.30 -5.35
CA GLY A 371 -10.76 7.51 -6.44
C GLY A 371 -11.49 8.38 -7.46
N VAL A 372 -12.16 7.73 -8.40
CA VAL A 372 -12.98 8.36 -9.44
C VAL A 372 -14.39 7.78 -9.39
N ASP A 373 -15.42 8.61 -9.25
CA ASP A 373 -16.81 8.14 -9.21
C ASP A 373 -17.39 7.82 -10.60
N LEU A 374 -18.64 7.36 -10.65
CA LEU A 374 -19.36 7.08 -11.90
C LEU A 374 -19.51 8.29 -12.82
N ALA A 375 -19.50 9.52 -12.32
CA ALA A 375 -19.56 10.74 -13.12
C ALA A 375 -18.19 11.17 -13.68
N GLY A 376 -17.11 10.48 -13.29
CA GLY A 376 -15.73 10.84 -13.64
C GLY A 376 -15.14 11.92 -12.72
N ALA A 377 -15.79 12.20 -11.58
CA ALA A 377 -15.31 13.20 -10.63
C ALA A 377 -14.35 12.56 -9.60
N PRO A 378 -13.28 13.27 -9.17
CA PRO A 378 -12.44 12.84 -8.06
C PRO A 378 -13.23 12.74 -6.75
N VAL A 379 -13.02 11.66 -6.02
CA VAL A 379 -13.56 11.39 -4.68
C VAL A 379 -12.46 11.01 -3.70
N GLY A 380 -12.69 11.18 -2.40
CA GLY A 380 -11.68 10.91 -1.36
C GLY A 380 -11.10 12.18 -0.72
N PRO A 381 -10.10 12.05 0.17
CA PRO A 381 -9.46 13.17 0.86
C PRO A 381 -8.96 14.25 -0.10
N GLY A 382 -9.05 15.51 0.32
CA GLY A 382 -8.63 16.67 -0.49
C GLY A 382 -9.50 16.98 -1.73
N THR A 383 -10.49 16.16 -2.08
CA THR A 383 -11.36 16.40 -3.24
C THR A 383 -12.60 17.24 -2.88
N GLY A 384 -13.40 17.60 -3.89
CA GLY A 384 -14.72 18.22 -3.71
C GLY A 384 -15.78 17.29 -3.11
N ASN A 385 -15.47 16.00 -2.91
CA ASN A 385 -16.34 14.99 -2.32
C ASN A 385 -15.57 14.13 -1.30
N PRO A 386 -15.22 14.70 -0.12
CA PRO A 386 -14.40 14.04 0.88
C PRO A 386 -15.20 12.98 1.65
N ARG A 387 -14.90 11.70 1.38
CA ARG A 387 -15.42 10.50 2.03
C ARG A 387 -14.52 9.31 1.77
N ASP A 388 -14.71 8.20 2.49
CA ASP A 388 -14.14 6.91 2.08
C ASP A 388 -14.68 6.50 0.70
N ILE A 389 -13.79 5.92 -0.12
CA ILE A 389 -14.10 5.42 -1.46
C ILE A 389 -14.58 3.96 -1.41
N VAL A 390 -15.38 3.55 -2.39
CA VAL A 390 -15.68 2.13 -2.61
C VAL A 390 -14.75 1.53 -3.66
N GLN A 391 -14.53 0.21 -3.62
CA GLN A 391 -13.47 -0.46 -4.40
C GLN A 391 -13.46 -0.12 -5.90
N HIS A 392 -14.62 -0.02 -6.54
CA HIS A 392 -14.66 0.29 -7.98
C HIS A 392 -14.15 1.71 -8.29
N GLU A 393 -14.26 2.66 -7.36
CA GLU A 393 -13.77 4.04 -7.54
C GLU A 393 -12.24 4.10 -7.51
N LEU A 394 -11.60 3.24 -6.70
CA LEU A 394 -10.15 3.00 -6.80
C LEU A 394 -9.81 2.44 -8.19
N CYS A 395 -10.48 1.36 -8.61
CA CYS A 395 -10.23 0.74 -9.91
C CYS A 395 -10.41 1.73 -11.07
N PHE A 396 -11.35 2.69 -10.96
CA PHE A 396 -11.60 3.68 -12.00
C PHE A 396 -10.48 4.71 -12.17
N LYS A 397 -9.55 4.89 -11.20
CA LYS A 397 -8.30 5.66 -11.41
C LYS A 397 -7.54 5.17 -12.65
N CYS A 398 -7.47 3.86 -12.85
CA CYS A 398 -6.63 3.22 -13.88
C CYS A 398 -7.43 2.47 -14.96
N HIS A 399 -8.65 2.01 -14.64
CA HIS A 399 -9.54 1.24 -15.52
C HIS A 399 -10.80 2.02 -15.95
N GLY A 400 -10.98 3.25 -15.46
CA GLY A 400 -12.03 4.20 -15.88
C GLY A 400 -11.61 4.96 -17.14
N ASP A 401 -11.73 6.30 -17.11
CA ASP A 401 -11.44 7.18 -18.26
C ASP A 401 -9.97 7.27 -18.69
N SER A 402 -9.07 6.70 -17.90
CA SER A 402 -7.63 6.83 -18.05
C SER A 402 -7.04 5.71 -18.95
N PHE A 403 -5.78 5.38 -18.71
CA PHE A 403 -4.91 4.60 -19.59
C PHE A 403 -5.52 3.30 -20.14
N ASN A 404 -6.23 2.51 -19.34
CA ASN A 404 -6.81 1.25 -19.82
C ASN A 404 -8.11 1.41 -20.65
N ALA A 405 -8.79 2.56 -20.64
CA ALA A 405 -9.85 2.83 -21.63
C ALA A 405 -9.31 3.10 -23.04
N ALA A 406 -8.07 3.59 -23.16
CA ALA A 406 -7.44 3.90 -24.43
C ALA A 406 -6.73 2.70 -25.10
N ARG A 407 -6.65 1.55 -24.42
CA ARG A 407 -5.97 0.35 -24.92
C ARG A 407 -6.87 -0.50 -25.84
N PRO A 408 -6.35 -1.05 -26.95
CA PRO A 408 -7.13 -1.95 -27.82
C PRO A 408 -7.58 -3.23 -27.08
N GLY A 409 -8.86 -3.59 -27.21
CA GLY A 409 -9.41 -4.80 -26.60
C GLY A 409 -9.80 -4.67 -25.13
N THR A 410 -9.61 -3.49 -24.53
CA THR A 410 -10.18 -3.10 -23.24
C THR A 410 -11.24 -2.02 -23.43
N SER A 411 -12.06 -1.82 -22.40
CA SER A 411 -13.15 -0.85 -22.37
C SER A 411 -13.14 -0.09 -21.05
N ASN A 412 -13.66 1.13 -21.08
CA ASN A 412 -13.76 2.01 -19.92
C ASN A 412 -14.71 1.40 -18.88
N LYS A 413 -14.18 0.97 -17.73
CA LYS A 413 -14.97 0.29 -16.69
C LYS A 413 -15.91 1.21 -15.93
N ARG A 414 -15.61 2.52 -15.88
CA ARG A 414 -16.57 3.51 -15.38
C ARG A 414 -17.80 3.56 -16.28
N LEU A 415 -17.62 3.48 -17.61
CA LEU A 415 -18.74 3.46 -18.56
C LEU A 415 -19.43 2.09 -18.62
N ASP A 416 -18.70 0.97 -18.64
CA ASP A 416 -19.30 -0.37 -18.61
C ASP A 416 -20.19 -0.56 -17.35
N PHE A 417 -19.82 -0.03 -16.19
CA PHE A 417 -20.58 -0.23 -14.95
C PHE A 417 -21.61 0.87 -14.62
N GLN A 418 -22.00 1.71 -15.58
CA GLN A 418 -23.09 2.67 -15.35
C GLN A 418 -24.41 1.93 -15.01
N PRO A 419 -25.11 2.27 -13.91
CA PRO A 419 -26.30 1.53 -13.49
C PRO A 419 -27.50 1.63 -14.44
N ASP A 420 -27.51 2.59 -15.36
CA ASP A 420 -28.50 2.72 -16.43
C ASP A 420 -28.12 1.96 -17.72
N ASN A 421 -26.97 1.29 -17.78
CA ASN A 421 -26.63 0.43 -18.91
C ASN A 421 -27.66 -0.70 -19.10
N SER A 422 -27.83 -1.10 -20.35
CA SER A 422 -28.84 -2.08 -20.78
C SER A 422 -28.68 -3.46 -20.10
N ALA A 423 -27.42 -3.89 -19.87
CA ALA A 423 -27.07 -5.03 -19.03
C ALA A 423 -25.60 -4.96 -18.60
N PHE A 424 -25.32 -5.31 -17.33
CA PHE A 424 -24.00 -5.25 -16.70
C PHE A 424 -23.92 -6.23 -15.52
N HIS A 425 -22.70 -6.62 -15.12
CA HIS A 425 -22.48 -7.24 -13.80
C HIS A 425 -22.56 -6.19 -12.68
N PRO A 426 -23.18 -6.48 -11.53
CA PRO A 426 -23.67 -5.46 -10.60
C PRO A 426 -22.58 -4.87 -9.69
N VAL A 427 -21.59 -4.18 -10.26
CA VAL A 427 -20.44 -3.64 -9.49
C VAL A 427 -20.72 -2.29 -8.86
N ALA A 428 -21.22 -1.32 -9.64
CA ALA A 428 -21.53 0.02 -9.15
C ALA A 428 -23.01 0.24 -8.80
N GLY A 429 -23.86 -0.77 -9.07
CA GLY A 429 -25.26 -0.79 -8.69
C GLY A 429 -25.89 -2.15 -8.96
N PRO A 430 -27.05 -2.48 -8.35
CA PRO A 430 -27.73 -3.75 -8.59
C PRO A 430 -28.19 -3.89 -10.05
N GLY A 431 -28.02 -5.08 -10.64
CA GLY A 431 -28.19 -5.31 -12.07
C GLY A 431 -29.61 -5.09 -12.59
N GLN A 432 -29.77 -4.94 -13.90
CA GLN A 432 -31.10 -4.69 -14.51
C GLN A 432 -32.02 -5.93 -14.49
N ASN A 433 -31.46 -7.14 -14.52
CA ASN A 433 -32.24 -8.39 -14.53
C ASN A 433 -32.75 -8.71 -13.11
N ARG A 434 -34.07 -8.75 -12.94
CA ARG A 434 -34.77 -9.10 -11.68
C ARG A 434 -35.65 -10.34 -11.81
N SER A 435 -35.47 -11.15 -12.86
CA SER A 435 -36.31 -12.33 -13.06
C SER A 435 -36.14 -13.36 -11.95
N ALA A 436 -37.21 -14.12 -11.68
CA ALA A 436 -37.17 -15.25 -10.76
C ALA A 436 -36.11 -16.29 -11.17
N ASN A 437 -35.86 -16.43 -12.49
CA ASN A 437 -34.85 -17.36 -13.00
C ASN A 437 -33.42 -16.94 -12.63
N LEU A 438 -33.14 -15.64 -12.51
CA LEU A 438 -31.86 -15.18 -11.96
C LEU A 438 -31.83 -15.35 -10.43
N ALA A 439 -32.91 -15.04 -9.73
CA ALA A 439 -32.97 -15.22 -8.27
C ALA A 439 -32.69 -16.68 -7.84
N ASN A 440 -33.22 -17.65 -8.60
CA ASN A 440 -33.11 -19.08 -8.30
C ASN A 440 -31.74 -19.72 -8.65
N GLN A 441 -30.86 -19.01 -9.36
CA GLN A 441 -29.53 -19.52 -9.75
C GLN A 441 -28.37 -18.82 -9.03
N LEU A 442 -28.63 -17.82 -8.17
CA LEU A 442 -27.57 -17.07 -7.50
C LEU A 442 -27.04 -17.81 -6.27
N LEU A 443 -25.72 -17.97 -6.19
CA LEU A 443 -25.01 -18.65 -5.12
C LEU A 443 -24.43 -17.67 -4.08
N GLY A 444 -23.89 -18.21 -2.98
CA GLY A 444 -23.12 -17.45 -1.98
C GLY A 444 -23.92 -16.36 -1.25
N GLY A 445 -25.25 -16.52 -1.14
CA GLY A 445 -26.15 -15.54 -0.51
C GLY A 445 -26.48 -14.33 -1.39
N LEU A 446 -26.06 -14.32 -2.66
CA LEU A 446 -26.42 -13.28 -3.63
C LEU A 446 -27.91 -13.37 -4.00
N GLY A 447 -28.51 -12.22 -4.29
CA GLY A 447 -29.84 -12.12 -4.87
C GLY A 447 -29.88 -11.03 -5.94
N VAL A 448 -31.01 -10.88 -6.63
CA VAL A 448 -31.16 -9.88 -7.72
C VAL A 448 -31.05 -8.41 -7.26
N GLY A 449 -30.95 -8.16 -5.95
CA GLY A 449 -30.68 -6.85 -5.35
C GLY A 449 -29.22 -6.62 -4.94
N SER A 450 -28.36 -7.64 -5.00
CA SER A 450 -26.97 -7.57 -4.57
C SER A 450 -26.11 -6.77 -5.55
N THR A 451 -25.07 -6.14 -5.00
CA THR A 451 -23.86 -5.73 -5.73
C THR A 451 -22.72 -6.70 -5.44
N ILE A 452 -21.74 -6.76 -6.35
CA ILE A 452 -20.49 -7.50 -6.20
C ILE A 452 -19.30 -6.54 -6.28
N ALA A 453 -18.16 -6.92 -5.72
CA ALA A 453 -16.90 -6.19 -5.83
C ALA A 453 -16.16 -6.55 -7.13
N CYS A 454 -15.25 -5.68 -7.60
CA CYS A 454 -14.29 -6.06 -8.66
C CYS A 454 -13.49 -7.30 -8.21
N SER A 455 -13.14 -7.36 -6.92
CA SER A 455 -12.42 -8.49 -6.30
C SER A 455 -13.25 -9.76 -6.08
N ASP A 456 -14.54 -9.76 -6.40
CA ASP A 456 -15.32 -10.99 -6.46
C ASP A 456 -15.04 -11.77 -7.74
N CYS A 457 -14.40 -11.13 -8.72
CA CYS A 457 -13.83 -11.76 -9.93
C CYS A 457 -12.29 -11.68 -9.98
N HIS A 458 -11.71 -10.54 -9.60
CA HIS A 458 -10.28 -10.24 -9.70
C HIS A 458 -9.57 -10.36 -8.32
N ASN A 459 -9.03 -11.54 -8.02
CA ASN A 459 -8.47 -11.87 -6.71
C ASN A 459 -7.45 -13.02 -6.83
N ASN A 460 -6.71 -13.24 -5.75
CA ASN A 460 -5.99 -14.47 -5.45
C ASN A 460 -6.87 -15.71 -5.68
N GLU A 461 -6.36 -16.71 -6.39
CA GLU A 461 -7.09 -17.94 -6.72
C GLU A 461 -7.51 -18.78 -5.52
N GLN A 462 -6.81 -18.66 -4.40
CA GLN A 462 -7.15 -19.36 -3.15
C GLN A 462 -8.55 -18.97 -2.66
N THR A 463 -9.02 -17.76 -2.97
CA THR A 463 -10.36 -17.28 -2.56
C THR A 463 -11.51 -17.97 -3.29
N ALA A 464 -11.28 -18.81 -4.31
CA ALA A 464 -12.33 -19.57 -4.99
C ALA A 464 -12.85 -20.79 -4.18
N ASP A 465 -12.43 -20.94 -2.93
CA ASP A 465 -12.99 -21.92 -1.98
C ASP A 465 -14.46 -21.63 -1.59
N THR A 466 -14.91 -20.37 -1.73
CA THR A 466 -16.30 -19.95 -1.48
C THR A 466 -17.05 -19.49 -2.75
N PRO A 467 -18.33 -19.87 -2.92
CA PRO A 467 -19.26 -19.19 -3.82
C PRO A 467 -19.55 -17.75 -3.37
N GLY A 468 -20.01 -16.92 -4.30
CA GLY A 468 -20.38 -15.52 -4.10
C GLY A 468 -19.18 -14.62 -3.78
N PRO A 469 -19.36 -13.58 -2.94
CA PRO A 469 -18.32 -12.62 -2.60
C PRO A 469 -17.03 -13.25 -2.08
N ALA A 470 -15.88 -12.74 -2.52
CA ALA A 470 -14.57 -13.24 -2.10
C ALA A 470 -14.27 -12.97 -0.61
N SER A 471 -14.91 -11.96 -0.02
CA SER A 471 -14.86 -11.65 1.41
C SER A 471 -15.45 -12.73 2.31
N ASN A 472 -16.19 -13.70 1.77
CA ASN A 472 -16.64 -14.88 2.50
C ASN A 472 -15.53 -15.94 2.69
N SER A 473 -14.41 -15.81 1.97
CA SER A 473 -13.29 -16.77 2.05
C SER A 473 -12.53 -16.58 3.35
N ALA A 474 -12.04 -17.68 3.92
CA ALA A 474 -11.09 -17.62 5.03
C ALA A 474 -9.63 -17.52 4.55
N GLN A 475 -9.38 -17.63 3.24
CA GLN A 475 -8.03 -17.54 2.69
C GLN A 475 -7.55 -16.08 2.65
N SER A 476 -6.24 -15.92 2.79
CA SER A 476 -5.52 -14.65 2.75
C SER A 476 -4.25 -14.82 1.90
N PRO A 477 -3.75 -13.76 1.24
CA PRO A 477 -4.34 -12.43 1.12
C PRO A 477 -5.57 -12.37 0.20
N GLN A 478 -6.49 -11.47 0.54
CA GLN A 478 -7.61 -11.08 -0.31
C GLN A 478 -7.34 -9.72 -0.94
N GLY A 479 -7.42 -9.65 -2.26
CA GLY A 479 -7.19 -8.46 -3.07
C GLY A 479 -6.68 -8.83 -4.47
N PRO A 480 -6.71 -7.89 -5.43
CA PRO A 480 -6.21 -8.11 -6.78
C PRO A 480 -4.68 -7.98 -6.85
N HIS A 481 -3.94 -8.59 -5.92
CA HIS A 481 -2.47 -8.53 -5.92
C HIS A 481 -1.93 -9.39 -7.06
N GLY A 482 -2.16 -10.71 -6.99
CA GLY A 482 -1.81 -11.68 -8.03
C GLY A 482 -2.79 -12.84 -8.11
N SER A 483 -2.62 -13.70 -9.12
CA SER A 483 -3.36 -14.96 -9.26
C SER A 483 -2.63 -15.93 -10.20
N LEU A 484 -2.86 -17.23 -10.02
CA LEU A 484 -2.47 -18.24 -11.01
C LEU A 484 -3.32 -18.22 -12.29
N ASN A 485 -4.41 -17.45 -12.35
CA ASN A 485 -5.24 -17.29 -13.55
C ASN A 485 -5.09 -15.90 -14.17
N ALA A 486 -4.81 -15.87 -15.48
CA ALA A 486 -4.58 -14.65 -16.26
C ALA A 486 -5.61 -13.52 -16.03
N GLY A 487 -5.16 -12.27 -16.00
CA GLY A 487 -6.02 -11.13 -15.66
C GLY A 487 -6.42 -11.08 -14.18
N ILE A 488 -5.57 -11.62 -13.30
CA ILE A 488 -5.73 -11.65 -11.84
C ILE A 488 -7.06 -12.30 -11.43
N ARG A 489 -7.53 -13.34 -12.12
CA ARG A 489 -8.87 -13.92 -11.88
C ARG A 489 -8.83 -14.90 -10.73
N ARG A 490 -9.79 -14.86 -9.80
CA ARG A 490 -9.81 -15.81 -8.66
C ARG A 490 -10.10 -17.26 -9.09
N SER A 491 -10.57 -17.49 -10.31
CA SER A 491 -10.83 -18.82 -10.83
C SER A 491 -10.72 -18.87 -12.35
N ALA A 492 -10.77 -20.08 -12.90
CA ALA A 492 -10.61 -20.32 -14.33
C ALA A 492 -11.74 -19.67 -15.15
N TYR A 493 -11.34 -18.97 -16.21
CA TYR A 493 -12.23 -18.43 -17.24
C TYR A 493 -11.58 -18.58 -18.61
N TRP A 494 -12.21 -19.39 -19.45
CA TRP A 494 -11.72 -19.76 -20.78
C TRP A 494 -11.93 -18.63 -21.79
N THR A 495 -10.85 -18.20 -22.42
CA THR A 495 -10.83 -17.02 -23.29
C THR A 495 -10.71 -17.31 -24.78
N ASP A 496 -10.40 -18.56 -25.18
CA ASP A 496 -10.35 -18.99 -26.59
C ASP A 496 -11.78 -19.18 -27.14
N LEU A 497 -12.09 -18.39 -28.16
CA LEU A 497 -13.41 -18.27 -28.77
C LEU A 497 -13.79 -19.50 -29.61
N LEU A 498 -12.82 -20.30 -30.05
CA LEU A 498 -13.09 -21.58 -30.73
C LEU A 498 -13.56 -22.67 -29.76
N GLY A 499 -13.51 -22.42 -28.45
CA GLY A 499 -13.96 -23.33 -27.40
C GLY A 499 -13.16 -24.64 -27.28
N PRO A 500 -13.30 -25.36 -26.15
CA PRO A 500 -12.73 -26.69 -26.01
C PRO A 500 -13.42 -27.70 -26.94
N ALA A 501 -12.78 -28.84 -27.22
CA ALA A 501 -13.38 -29.92 -28.01
C ALA A 501 -14.54 -30.64 -27.31
N THR A 502 -14.66 -30.46 -25.98
CA THR A 502 -15.74 -30.95 -25.13
C THR A 502 -16.01 -29.89 -24.06
N TRP A 503 -17.28 -29.65 -23.74
CA TRP A 503 -17.63 -28.75 -22.66
C TRP A 503 -17.13 -29.27 -21.30
N SER A 504 -16.78 -28.32 -20.44
CA SER A 504 -16.40 -28.58 -19.05
C SER A 504 -16.66 -27.32 -18.24
N ARG A 505 -17.51 -27.43 -17.22
CA ARG A 505 -17.84 -26.29 -16.33
C ARG A 505 -16.60 -25.71 -15.65
N ASN A 506 -15.56 -26.51 -15.43
CA ASN A 506 -14.30 -26.07 -14.81
C ASN A 506 -13.59 -24.98 -15.65
N ASN A 507 -13.84 -24.94 -16.96
CA ASN A 507 -13.29 -23.90 -17.84
C ASN A 507 -13.93 -22.52 -17.61
N PHE A 508 -15.08 -22.46 -16.93
CA PHE A 508 -15.81 -21.23 -16.60
C PHE A 508 -16.14 -21.16 -15.10
N ALA A 509 -15.31 -21.81 -14.26
CA ALA A 509 -15.49 -21.89 -12.82
C ALA A 509 -15.69 -20.52 -12.16
N LEU A 510 -15.06 -19.46 -12.70
CA LEU A 510 -15.27 -18.08 -12.25
C LEU A 510 -16.74 -17.63 -12.29
N CYS A 511 -17.45 -17.92 -13.39
CA CYS A 511 -18.89 -17.60 -13.50
C CYS A 511 -19.71 -18.41 -12.49
N PHE A 512 -19.29 -19.66 -12.25
CA PHE A 512 -19.99 -20.60 -11.38
C PHE A 512 -19.70 -20.43 -9.89
N LEU A 513 -18.90 -19.42 -9.50
CA LEU A 513 -18.89 -18.92 -8.13
C LEU A 513 -20.19 -18.18 -7.80
N CYS A 514 -20.80 -17.49 -8.77
CA CYS A 514 -22.01 -16.70 -8.56
C CYS A 514 -23.27 -17.34 -9.16
N HIS A 515 -23.13 -18.09 -10.26
CA HIS A 515 -24.24 -18.77 -10.94
C HIS A 515 -24.20 -20.28 -10.71
N ASP A 516 -25.31 -20.89 -10.30
CA ASP A 516 -25.38 -22.34 -10.11
C ASP A 516 -25.39 -23.07 -11.48
N PRO A 517 -24.32 -23.83 -11.84
CA PRO A 517 -24.27 -24.54 -13.11
C PRO A 517 -25.36 -25.62 -13.20
N ALA A 518 -25.78 -26.21 -12.08
CA ALA A 518 -26.76 -27.29 -12.07
C ALA A 518 -28.09 -26.83 -12.69
N VAL A 519 -28.53 -25.61 -12.38
CA VAL A 519 -29.80 -25.04 -12.89
C VAL A 519 -29.61 -24.15 -14.12
N LEU A 520 -28.45 -23.49 -14.28
CA LEU A 520 -28.21 -22.59 -15.41
C LEU A 520 -27.83 -23.35 -16.70
N VAL A 521 -26.97 -24.36 -16.63
CA VAL A 521 -26.37 -24.99 -17.84
C VAL A 521 -26.52 -26.51 -17.89
N GLU A 522 -26.59 -27.22 -16.76
CA GLU A 522 -26.64 -28.69 -16.71
C GLU A 522 -28.08 -29.23 -16.81
N ALA A 523 -29.05 -28.57 -16.17
CA ALA A 523 -30.46 -28.95 -16.25
C ALA A 523 -31.07 -28.58 -17.62
N ARG A 524 -31.62 -29.58 -18.31
CA ARG A 524 -32.22 -29.44 -19.64
C ARG A 524 -33.56 -28.71 -19.61
N ARG A 525 -34.44 -28.96 -18.64
CA ARG A 525 -35.82 -28.41 -18.61
C ARG A 525 -36.18 -27.83 -17.26
N PHE A 526 -37.21 -26.98 -17.23
CA PHE A 526 -37.77 -26.47 -15.96
C PHE A 526 -38.30 -27.61 -15.07
N ASP A 527 -38.87 -28.67 -15.65
CA ASP A 527 -39.28 -29.88 -14.92
C ASP A 527 -38.08 -30.64 -14.30
N ASP A 528 -36.88 -30.47 -14.87
CA ASP A 528 -35.61 -31.02 -14.36
C ASP A 528 -34.90 -30.06 -13.38
N GLY A 529 -35.51 -28.90 -13.07
CA GLY A 529 -34.95 -27.88 -12.17
C GLY A 529 -34.15 -26.77 -12.86
N ALA A 530 -34.19 -26.64 -14.19
CA ALA A 530 -33.52 -25.55 -14.89
C ALA A 530 -34.03 -24.16 -14.42
N SER A 531 -33.19 -23.13 -14.55
CA SER A 531 -33.55 -21.77 -14.17
C SER A 531 -32.80 -20.75 -15.03
N THR A 532 -33.41 -20.33 -16.15
CA THR A 532 -32.76 -19.44 -17.12
C THR A 532 -33.75 -18.52 -17.84
N ASN A 533 -33.26 -17.37 -18.32
CA ASN A 533 -33.99 -16.48 -19.23
C ASN A 533 -33.74 -16.81 -20.72
N PHE A 534 -32.92 -17.83 -21.01
CA PHE A 534 -32.59 -18.28 -22.36
C PHE A 534 -33.14 -19.70 -22.59
N TYR A 535 -34.42 -19.76 -22.97
CA TYR A 535 -35.20 -20.98 -23.05
C TYR A 535 -36.04 -21.00 -24.32
N ASP A 536 -36.12 -22.13 -25.00
CA ASP A 536 -36.96 -22.30 -26.18
C ASP A 536 -38.35 -22.81 -25.78
N ASP A 537 -39.35 -21.93 -25.81
CA ASP A 537 -40.76 -22.26 -25.60
C ASP A 537 -41.52 -22.57 -26.91
N VAL A 538 -40.84 -22.51 -28.07
CA VAL A 538 -41.44 -22.59 -29.41
C VAL A 538 -41.33 -24.00 -29.99
N ASP A 539 -40.15 -24.62 -29.98
CA ASP A 539 -39.88 -25.88 -30.71
C ASP A 539 -39.44 -27.08 -29.83
N GLY A 540 -38.94 -26.87 -28.61
CA GLY A 540 -38.31 -27.95 -27.82
C GLY A 540 -38.56 -27.99 -26.30
N LYS A 541 -38.91 -26.87 -25.65
CA LYS A 541 -38.96 -26.76 -24.18
C LYS A 541 -37.64 -27.10 -23.48
N ASP A 542 -36.52 -26.68 -24.06
CA ASP A 542 -35.18 -26.94 -23.55
C ASP A 542 -34.46 -25.62 -23.19
N ASN A 543 -33.65 -25.68 -22.13
CA ASN A 543 -32.70 -24.66 -21.70
C ASN A 543 -31.64 -24.47 -22.79
N LEU A 544 -31.57 -23.28 -23.37
CA LEU A 544 -30.68 -23.03 -24.50
C LEU A 544 -29.21 -22.93 -24.07
N HIS A 545 -28.88 -22.70 -22.80
CA HIS A 545 -27.49 -22.88 -22.34
C HIS A 545 -27.09 -24.36 -22.43
N TRP A 546 -27.94 -25.27 -21.94
CA TRP A 546 -27.73 -26.72 -22.08
C TRP A 546 -27.61 -27.14 -23.55
N VAL A 547 -28.47 -26.62 -24.43
CA VAL A 547 -28.41 -26.95 -25.87
C VAL A 547 -27.06 -26.52 -26.48
N HIS A 548 -26.61 -25.29 -26.24
CA HIS A 548 -25.37 -24.79 -26.87
C HIS A 548 -24.10 -25.37 -26.25
N LEU A 549 -24.09 -25.64 -24.93
CA LEU A 549 -22.91 -26.07 -24.20
C LEU A 549 -22.79 -27.60 -24.08
N GLU A 550 -23.89 -28.33 -23.85
CA GLU A 550 -23.88 -29.79 -23.63
C GLU A 550 -24.31 -30.56 -24.90
N ASP A 551 -25.50 -30.31 -25.47
CA ASP A 551 -26.04 -31.06 -26.64
C ASP A 551 -25.27 -30.82 -27.94
N ARG A 552 -24.69 -29.61 -28.08
CA ARG A 552 -24.01 -29.14 -29.30
C ARG A 552 -22.53 -28.82 -29.11
N ALA A 553 -21.92 -29.28 -28.02
CA ALA A 553 -20.48 -29.10 -27.76
C ALA A 553 -19.62 -29.55 -28.96
N ASP A 554 -19.95 -30.70 -29.54
CA ASP A 554 -19.22 -31.34 -30.64
C ASP A 554 -19.37 -30.64 -32.00
N LYS A 555 -20.55 -30.06 -32.26
CA LYS A 555 -20.94 -29.48 -33.56
C LYS A 555 -20.77 -27.96 -33.63
N SER A 556 -20.87 -27.29 -32.49
CA SER A 556 -20.86 -25.83 -32.41
C SER A 556 -19.74 -25.26 -31.55
N ARG A 557 -19.08 -26.05 -30.67
CA ARG A 557 -17.98 -25.60 -29.79
C ARG A 557 -18.21 -24.28 -29.05
N ALA A 558 -19.48 -23.91 -28.83
CA ALA A 558 -19.84 -22.62 -28.25
C ALA A 558 -19.33 -22.49 -26.80
N THR A 559 -18.98 -21.26 -26.43
CA THR A 559 -18.55 -20.88 -25.08
C THR A 559 -19.42 -19.76 -24.54
N CYS A 560 -19.40 -19.56 -23.22
CA CYS A 560 -20.04 -18.40 -22.59
C CYS A 560 -19.58 -17.08 -23.24
N LYS A 561 -18.28 -16.98 -23.55
CA LYS A 561 -17.65 -15.80 -24.17
C LYS A 561 -18.12 -15.52 -25.61
N ASN A 562 -18.68 -16.51 -26.32
CA ASN A 562 -19.22 -16.26 -27.66
C ASN A 562 -20.49 -15.41 -27.66
N CYS A 563 -21.29 -15.49 -26.58
CA CYS A 563 -22.53 -14.69 -26.40
C CYS A 563 -22.40 -13.59 -25.33
N HIS A 564 -21.38 -13.68 -24.46
CA HIS A 564 -21.08 -12.73 -23.39
C HIS A 564 -19.62 -12.22 -23.53
N PHE A 565 -19.27 -11.71 -24.71
CA PHE A 565 -17.90 -11.32 -25.05
C PHE A 565 -17.32 -10.24 -24.13
N ASN A 566 -18.06 -9.15 -23.89
CA ASN A 566 -17.73 -8.24 -22.79
C ASN A 566 -18.59 -8.60 -21.58
N ILE A 567 -17.99 -9.32 -20.64
CA ILE A 567 -18.67 -9.74 -19.41
C ILE A 567 -19.03 -8.57 -18.48
N HIS A 568 -18.41 -7.39 -18.61
CA HIS A 568 -18.67 -6.28 -17.67
C HIS A 568 -20.02 -5.62 -17.98
N SER A 569 -20.26 -5.35 -19.26
CA SER A 569 -21.46 -4.75 -19.81
C SER A 569 -21.50 -4.94 -21.32
N ASN A 570 -22.71 -4.86 -21.88
CA ASN A 570 -22.89 -4.89 -23.33
C ASN A 570 -22.91 -3.48 -23.97
N GLU A 571 -22.51 -2.45 -23.22
CA GLU A 571 -22.26 -1.09 -23.73
C GLU A 571 -21.16 -1.08 -24.80
N SER A 572 -20.01 -1.69 -24.47
CA SER A 572 -18.86 -1.84 -25.38
C SER A 572 -18.94 -3.09 -26.27
N ALA A 573 -20.06 -3.27 -26.99
CA ALA A 573 -20.36 -4.49 -27.78
C ALA A 573 -20.12 -4.35 -29.30
N ASP A 574 -18.86 -4.10 -29.70
CA ASP A 574 -18.48 -3.74 -31.08
C ASP A 574 -18.88 -4.73 -32.20
N ASN A 575 -19.10 -6.01 -31.91
CA ASN A 575 -19.56 -7.00 -32.89
C ASN A 575 -21.05 -7.38 -32.75
N THR A 576 -21.87 -6.52 -32.14
CA THR A 576 -23.31 -6.75 -32.00
C THR A 576 -24.14 -5.62 -32.59
N GLU A 577 -25.31 -5.96 -33.10
CA GLU A 577 -26.40 -5.02 -33.36
C GLU A 577 -27.69 -5.51 -32.64
N TYR A 578 -28.42 -4.57 -32.04
CA TYR A 578 -29.60 -4.82 -31.21
C TYR A 578 -30.84 -4.31 -31.94
N ASN A 579 -31.75 -5.20 -32.33
CA ASN A 579 -32.96 -4.86 -33.05
C ASN A 579 -34.17 -4.90 -32.10
N ILE A 580 -34.66 -3.74 -31.69
CA ILE A 580 -35.76 -3.59 -30.74
C ILE A 580 -36.97 -3.04 -31.49
N ASP A 581 -38.03 -3.86 -31.61
CA ASP A 581 -39.26 -3.56 -32.35
C ASP A 581 -39.04 -3.04 -33.79
N GLY A 582 -37.97 -3.48 -34.46
CA GLY A 582 -37.60 -3.08 -35.82
C GLY A 582 -36.58 -1.94 -35.90
N THR A 583 -36.21 -1.33 -34.77
CA THR A 583 -35.17 -0.29 -34.71
C THR A 583 -33.84 -0.91 -34.35
N VAL A 584 -32.81 -0.71 -35.19
CA VAL A 584 -31.47 -1.29 -35.00
C VAL A 584 -30.54 -0.29 -34.31
N PHE A 585 -29.90 -0.74 -33.24
CA PHE A 585 -28.94 0.01 -32.43
C PHE A 585 -27.58 -0.71 -32.42
N ASN A 586 -26.47 0.04 -32.48
CA ASN A 586 -25.14 -0.52 -32.26
C ASN A 586 -24.81 -0.67 -30.76
N THR A 587 -25.32 0.27 -29.96
CA THR A 587 -25.30 0.27 -28.50
C THR A 587 -26.76 0.37 -28.05
N PRO A 588 -27.25 -0.56 -27.22
CA PRO A 588 -28.67 -0.64 -26.88
C PRO A 588 -29.10 0.53 -25.98
N PRO A 589 -30.39 0.93 -26.00
CA PRO A 589 -30.87 2.03 -25.16
C PRO A 589 -30.63 1.78 -23.65
N PRO A 590 -30.28 2.82 -22.88
CA PRO A 590 -30.21 2.74 -21.42
C PRO A 590 -31.50 2.17 -20.80
N GLY A 591 -31.34 1.33 -19.78
CA GLY A 591 -32.40 0.62 -19.07
C GLY A 591 -33.05 -0.54 -19.83
N PHE A 592 -32.68 -0.77 -21.10
CA PHE A 592 -33.31 -1.81 -21.92
C PHE A 592 -32.65 -3.19 -21.72
N LYS A 593 -33.42 -4.20 -21.33
CA LYS A 593 -32.86 -5.46 -20.82
C LYS A 593 -32.48 -6.44 -21.94
N THR A 594 -31.22 -6.40 -22.35
CA THR A 594 -30.62 -7.36 -23.29
C THR A 594 -30.18 -8.67 -22.64
N HIS A 595 -30.01 -8.69 -21.31
CA HIS A 595 -29.43 -9.79 -20.54
C HIS A 595 -27.99 -10.14 -20.95
N LEU A 596 -27.17 -9.12 -21.15
CA LEU A 596 -25.71 -9.20 -21.38
C LEU A 596 -25.35 -9.97 -22.67
N VAL A 597 -26.25 -9.97 -23.65
CA VAL A 597 -25.93 -10.47 -25.00
C VAL A 597 -24.98 -9.49 -25.67
N SER A 598 -23.75 -9.93 -25.93
CA SER A 598 -22.73 -9.25 -26.73
C SER A 598 -21.88 -10.31 -27.44
N PHE A 599 -21.99 -10.42 -28.76
CA PHE A 599 -21.33 -11.46 -29.54
C PHE A 599 -19.84 -11.19 -29.71
N SER A 600 -19.05 -12.27 -29.75
CA SER A 600 -17.60 -12.21 -29.96
C SER A 600 -17.21 -11.98 -31.42
N PRO A 601 -15.99 -11.50 -31.73
CA PRO A 601 -15.57 -11.17 -33.10
C PRO A 601 -15.53 -12.33 -34.12
N ASP A 602 -15.53 -13.58 -33.66
CA ASP A 602 -15.60 -14.78 -34.51
C ASP A 602 -17.04 -15.16 -34.92
N ILE A 603 -18.05 -14.50 -34.34
CA ILE A 603 -19.45 -14.64 -34.74
C ILE A 603 -19.72 -13.75 -35.96
N GLY A 604 -20.19 -14.37 -37.04
CA GLY A 604 -20.45 -13.69 -38.32
C GLY A 604 -21.89 -13.15 -38.43
N PRO A 605 -22.11 -12.04 -39.18
CA PRO A 605 -23.45 -11.58 -39.51
C PRO A 605 -24.18 -12.57 -40.43
N LEU A 606 -25.52 -12.62 -40.34
CA LEU A 606 -26.35 -13.46 -41.21
C LEU A 606 -27.47 -12.65 -41.88
N GLY A 607 -27.88 -13.07 -43.09
CA GLY A 607 -29.04 -12.52 -43.80
C GLY A 607 -28.84 -11.09 -44.30
N GLY A 608 -27.62 -10.69 -44.64
CA GLY A 608 -27.30 -9.37 -45.19
C GLY A 608 -27.15 -8.24 -44.16
N ARG A 609 -27.05 -8.58 -42.87
CA ARG A 609 -26.82 -7.63 -41.76
C ARG A 609 -25.37 -7.16 -41.70
N ALA A 610 -25.14 -6.06 -40.98
CA ALA A 610 -23.79 -5.52 -40.79
C ALA A 610 -23.02 -6.28 -39.70
N ARG A 611 -23.72 -6.68 -38.62
CA ARG A 611 -23.19 -7.43 -37.48
C ARG A 611 -24.12 -8.60 -37.12
N PRO A 612 -23.64 -9.58 -36.32
CA PRO A 612 -24.50 -10.49 -35.58
C PRO A 612 -25.62 -9.74 -34.85
N GLN A 613 -26.87 -10.10 -35.12
CA GLN A 613 -28.03 -9.39 -34.58
C GLN A 613 -28.73 -10.20 -33.50
N TRP A 614 -28.94 -9.59 -32.35
CA TRP A 614 -29.96 -10.00 -31.39
C TRP A 614 -31.19 -9.10 -31.57
N SER A 615 -32.40 -9.66 -31.52
CA SER A 615 -33.63 -8.88 -31.52
C SER A 615 -34.58 -9.25 -30.39
N ILE A 616 -35.50 -8.34 -30.13
CA ILE A 616 -36.68 -8.56 -29.32
C ILE A 616 -37.88 -7.81 -29.91
N ASN A 617 -39.04 -8.46 -29.87
CA ASN A 617 -40.33 -7.81 -30.03
C ASN A 617 -40.93 -7.61 -28.62
N THR A 618 -41.03 -6.37 -28.14
CA THR A 618 -41.47 -6.09 -26.76
C THR A 618 -42.93 -6.46 -26.53
N GLY A 619 -43.76 -6.39 -27.57
CA GLY A 619 -45.18 -6.74 -27.53
C GLY A 619 -45.46 -8.24 -27.41
N THR A 620 -44.64 -9.10 -28.02
CA THR A 620 -44.78 -10.57 -27.97
C THR A 620 -43.75 -11.26 -27.08
N ARG A 621 -42.76 -10.51 -26.58
CA ARG A 621 -41.60 -10.98 -25.81
C ARG A 621 -40.73 -12.02 -26.52
N VAL A 622 -40.95 -12.22 -27.82
CA VAL A 622 -40.11 -13.09 -28.65
C VAL A 622 -38.76 -12.43 -28.84
N ARG A 623 -37.70 -13.19 -28.57
CA ARG A 623 -36.32 -12.83 -28.88
C ARG A 623 -35.80 -13.70 -30.01
N SER A 624 -34.84 -13.21 -30.77
CA SER A 624 -34.28 -13.95 -31.91
C SER A 624 -32.84 -13.58 -32.20
N CYS A 625 -32.09 -14.49 -32.82
CA CYS A 625 -30.71 -14.26 -33.26
C CYS A 625 -30.58 -14.44 -34.78
N TRP A 626 -29.79 -13.56 -35.42
CA TRP A 626 -29.32 -13.72 -36.80
C TRP A 626 -27.79 -13.63 -36.85
N LEU A 627 -27.16 -14.80 -36.85
CA LEU A 627 -25.72 -14.94 -36.75
C LEU A 627 -25.24 -16.26 -37.35
N SER A 628 -23.96 -16.32 -37.73
CA SER A 628 -23.26 -17.54 -38.09
C SER A 628 -22.20 -17.82 -37.03
N CYS A 629 -22.21 -19.03 -36.46
CA CYS A 629 -21.40 -19.42 -35.31
C CYS A 629 -20.81 -20.81 -35.56
N HIS A 630 -19.48 -20.91 -35.63
CA HIS A 630 -18.74 -22.18 -35.78
C HIS A 630 -19.26 -23.09 -36.92
N GLY A 631 -19.69 -22.48 -38.04
CA GLY A 631 -20.22 -23.19 -39.22
C GLY A 631 -21.71 -23.57 -39.15
N SER A 632 -22.43 -23.09 -38.14
CA SER A 632 -23.89 -23.20 -38.01
C SER A 632 -24.55 -21.82 -38.12
N ASP A 633 -25.56 -21.71 -38.98
CA ASP A 633 -26.34 -20.48 -39.17
C ASP A 633 -27.59 -20.49 -38.29
N MET A 634 -27.81 -19.42 -37.52
CA MET A 634 -29.06 -19.15 -36.80
C MET A 634 -29.85 -18.11 -37.59
N ASP A 635 -30.82 -18.51 -38.41
CA ASP A 635 -31.66 -17.59 -39.19
C ASP A 635 -32.98 -17.29 -38.48
N GLY A 636 -32.94 -16.40 -37.49
CA GLY A 636 -34.12 -15.94 -36.77
C GLY A 636 -34.72 -17.00 -35.83
N LEU A 637 -33.89 -17.91 -35.32
CA LEU A 637 -34.28 -18.87 -34.29
C LEU A 637 -34.82 -18.12 -33.07
N GLN A 638 -36.02 -18.51 -32.64
CA GLN A 638 -36.78 -17.80 -31.62
C GLN A 638 -36.58 -18.40 -30.23
N TYR A 639 -36.68 -17.57 -29.21
CA TYR A 639 -36.74 -18.01 -27.83
C TYR A 639 -37.54 -17.02 -26.97
N ARG A 640 -38.00 -17.44 -25.80
CA ARG A 640 -38.60 -16.57 -24.79
C ARG A 640 -38.10 -16.92 -23.40
N PRO A 641 -37.77 -15.93 -22.54
CA PRO A 641 -37.79 -16.19 -21.11
C PRO A 641 -39.21 -16.63 -20.71
N ASP A 642 -39.33 -17.72 -19.94
CA ASP A 642 -40.61 -18.02 -19.28
C ASP A 642 -40.96 -16.88 -18.29
N ASN A 643 -42.22 -16.85 -17.84
CA ASN A 643 -43.01 -15.75 -17.26
C ASN A 643 -42.45 -15.04 -16.00
N GLY A 644 -41.16 -15.13 -15.70
CA GLY A 644 -40.39 -14.37 -14.72
C GLY A 644 -40.25 -12.87 -15.00
N GLY A 645 -41.37 -12.19 -15.27
CA GLY A 645 -41.65 -10.81 -14.86
C GLY A 645 -40.87 -9.64 -15.45
N ASP A 646 -39.73 -9.85 -16.11
CA ASP A 646 -38.70 -8.80 -16.18
C ASP A 646 -38.35 -8.24 -17.58
N ASP A 647 -39.09 -8.62 -18.62
CA ASP A 647 -38.89 -8.02 -19.97
C ASP A 647 -39.17 -6.51 -20.00
N SER A 648 -38.39 -5.79 -20.81
CA SER A 648 -38.64 -4.37 -21.10
C SER A 648 -39.91 -4.21 -21.93
N THR A 649 -40.90 -3.49 -21.40
CA THR A 649 -42.23 -3.35 -22.02
C THR A 649 -42.38 -2.21 -23.02
N THR A 650 -41.37 -1.32 -23.11
CA THR A 650 -41.34 -0.13 -23.97
C THR A 650 -39.88 0.23 -24.29
N ILE A 651 -39.64 0.79 -25.47
CA ILE A 651 -38.42 1.58 -25.74
C ILE A 651 -38.53 2.92 -24.97
N PRO A 652 -37.46 3.42 -24.32
CA PRO A 652 -37.44 4.74 -23.68
C PRO A 652 -37.75 5.91 -24.63
#